data_AF-A0A8H7N6I6-F1
#
_entry.id   AF-A0A8H7N6I6-F1
#
_cell.length_a   1.000
_cell.length_b   1.000
_cell.length_c   1.000
_cell.angle_alpha   90.00
_cell.angle_beta   90.00
_cell.angle_gamma   90.00
#
_symmetry.space_group_name_H-M   'P 1'
#
loop_
_entity.id
_entity.type
_entity.pdbx_description
1 polymer ?
#
loop_
_entity_poly.entity_id
_entity_poly.type
_entity_poly.pdbx_seq_one_letter_code
_entity_poly.pdbx_strand_id
1 'polypeptide(L)'
;MIPHSRAKMASRQEAKEMVKKANKYGHLDEDILSQLDTESRRKIEHEWAILESVAGQSVQTLAQQIYGSDARFVFELLQNADDNSFEQATKNGDDPYISFEVHPDRIIVECNEDGFGEKDLGAICSVGRSTKAGYYGYIGAKGIGFKSVFGAAWKVYIQSRNFSFYFRHEKGDSGLGMLKPIWKEPEEDGPLPFTRMTLYIHEKLEPGKLQHLKLIIDKQFEDLQETCLLFLKNIKTITVSRYNNDGSLKYSKSFKAADAGTNRVSLETVSVTEGQHIRERRYYHITKHTATNIARSSNRDPPKTEEARQVSTTAEVVLAFPLTEKSEPLLEKQELFAFLPVRESEYKFIIQSDFDTSANRQDIVTSSRRNMSLQDGIASAFVKAVLHFFHDPVLCYQWPRFLPSTEDSSNSFWSSLNEKIKDQILSTPIMRSRHRMQPRLITKVYQLSSASSDENGDCLYDDTSEDPYISKMYEQNDISILHSYGLRLEMRREALKLLKYDLDASNSRMKDFSRSQSWHSRAAIPLADWAIGPKFQIITEVIQTLPLIPLQNGDWTSISSGLVYLPTTHSVPIPLDLGYRLLDPRALVNPDREKLFKRIGVIEAQVEQIQNSIEVRYNKFGQTTTLEQSVSHLHYLYLTHHDGNRRSKVDNLVIYVEGRLRINPKRKCVYVANDHPCGPKRLLEPTETAPGYPVNYLHSSYFENPPANGSGLLSWEDWLYTFVGIQRRLPVARVDKLSGAFEYIARHRPDKFLDTLEFLWKNQRSSVRGNENIKKLIQRLWNCEHCETGPLLCQGLSFDQPWLPVPHLKQIFAKYTHGNVFFPFLRIDGFDTEVVEGKWAFLHRDFNVGKNDDITFYLEVLSRLSRSGEGIEMVGGIYEIYQTIEAKITIAPNRETALKDVR
;
A
#
# COMPACT_ATOMS: atom_id res chain seq x y z
N MET A 1 64.89 -6.93 -17.37
CA MET A 1 64.82 -5.65 -16.64
C MET A 1 66.18 -5.37 -16.03
N ILE A 2 66.87 -4.37 -16.56
CA ILE A 2 68.11 -3.83 -16.01
C ILE A 2 67.73 -3.14 -14.69
N PRO A 3 68.40 -3.40 -13.55
CA PRO A 3 68.06 -2.74 -12.29
C PRO A 3 68.30 -1.24 -12.45
N HIS A 4 67.25 -0.43 -12.27
CA HIS A 4 67.41 1.02 -12.15
C HIS A 4 68.37 1.32 -11.00
N SER A 5 69.38 2.14 -11.29
CA SER A 5 70.45 2.49 -10.37
C SER A 5 69.90 3.12 -9.10
N ARG A 6 70.27 2.58 -7.93
CA ARG A 6 70.19 3.28 -6.65
C ARG A 6 70.82 4.66 -6.82
N ALA A 7 70.04 5.74 -6.64
CA ALA A 7 70.62 7.07 -6.48
C ALA A 7 71.59 7.01 -5.30
N LYS A 8 72.88 7.15 -5.58
CA LYS A 8 73.94 7.11 -4.57
C LYS A 8 73.71 8.31 -3.63
N MET A 9 73.54 8.05 -2.33
CA MET A 9 73.46 9.14 -1.34
C MET A 9 74.73 9.98 -1.41
N ALA A 10 74.59 11.29 -1.54
CA ALA A 10 75.72 12.21 -1.53
C ALA A 10 76.44 12.12 -0.17
N SER A 11 77.75 11.94 -0.19
CA SER A 11 78.60 12.06 0.99
C SER A 11 78.57 13.48 1.57
N ARG A 12 78.97 13.66 2.84
CA ARG A 12 79.05 14.98 3.50
C ARG A 12 79.87 15.99 2.70
N GLN A 13 80.98 15.54 2.09
CA GLN A 13 81.81 16.41 1.26
C GLN A 13 81.11 16.82 -0.04
N GLU A 14 80.40 15.88 -0.70
CA GLU A 14 79.62 16.18 -1.90
C GLU A 14 78.47 17.14 -1.59
N ALA A 15 77.76 16.95 -0.47
CA ALA A 15 76.70 17.84 0.00
C ALA A 15 77.24 19.26 0.28
N LYS A 16 78.41 19.39 0.90
CA LYS A 16 79.09 20.68 1.15
C LYS A 16 79.41 21.42 -0.15
N GLU A 17 79.96 20.72 -1.13
CA GLU A 17 80.26 21.30 -2.43
C GLU A 17 78.99 21.66 -3.22
N MET A 18 77.92 20.88 -3.10
CA MET A 18 76.61 21.23 -3.68
C MET A 18 76.04 22.52 -3.07
N VAL A 19 76.11 22.69 -1.74
CA VAL A 19 75.67 23.93 -1.06
C VAL A 19 76.48 25.14 -1.53
N LYS A 20 77.80 25.02 -1.62
CA LYS A 20 78.65 26.09 -2.16
C LYS A 20 78.27 26.45 -3.61
N LYS A 21 78.04 25.44 -4.47
CA LYS A 21 77.63 25.66 -5.87
C LYS A 21 76.21 26.25 -6.00
N ALA A 22 75.31 25.91 -5.08
CA ALA A 22 73.94 26.42 -5.06
C ALA A 22 73.88 27.93 -4.75
N ASN A 23 74.90 28.47 -4.06
CA ASN A 23 75.04 29.90 -3.84
C ASN A 23 75.53 30.64 -5.10
N LYS A 24 74.63 30.82 -6.08
CA LYS A 24 74.88 31.51 -7.36
C LYS A 24 75.22 33.00 -7.22
N TYR A 25 75.01 33.57 -6.05
CA TYR A 25 75.17 34.99 -5.75
C TYR A 25 76.40 35.27 -4.86
N GLY A 26 77.24 34.24 -4.63
CA GLY A 26 78.46 34.32 -3.84
C GLY A 26 78.23 34.52 -2.33
N HIS A 27 79.27 34.24 -1.55
CA HIS A 27 79.36 34.52 -0.13
C HIS A 27 80.63 35.34 0.13
N LEU A 28 80.51 36.40 0.92
CA LEU A 28 81.65 37.09 1.48
C LEU A 28 82.13 36.28 2.68
N ASP A 29 83.23 35.56 2.48
CA ASP A 29 83.86 34.74 3.50
C ASP A 29 84.37 35.64 4.63
N GLU A 30 83.83 35.47 5.85
CA GLU A 30 84.24 36.26 7.02
C GLU A 30 85.71 36.06 7.35
N ASP A 31 86.29 34.90 7.05
CA ASP A 31 87.72 34.65 7.26
C ASP A 31 88.57 35.48 6.30
N ILE A 32 88.12 35.67 5.05
CA ILE A 32 88.77 36.55 4.07
C ILE A 32 88.56 38.03 4.46
N LEU A 33 87.35 38.41 4.89
CA LEU A 33 87.05 39.77 5.34
C LEU A 33 87.81 40.18 6.61
N SER A 34 88.08 39.23 7.50
CA SER A 34 88.84 39.46 8.74
C SER A 34 90.33 39.73 8.48
N GLN A 35 90.85 39.32 7.32
CA GLN A 35 92.23 39.53 6.89
C GLN A 35 92.44 40.87 6.15
N LEU A 36 91.36 41.58 5.82
CA LEU A 36 91.41 42.88 5.13
C LEU A 36 91.49 44.04 6.14
N ASP A 37 92.15 45.13 5.75
CA ASP A 37 92.12 46.36 6.53
C ASP A 37 90.71 46.99 6.56
N THR A 38 90.44 47.80 7.58
CA THR A 38 89.11 48.37 7.86
C THR A 38 88.53 49.18 6.69
N GLU A 39 89.37 49.82 5.87
CA GLU A 39 88.93 50.67 4.77
C GLU A 39 88.61 49.83 3.51
N SER A 40 89.49 48.89 3.15
CA SER A 40 89.24 47.93 2.07
C SER A 40 88.03 47.04 2.36
N ARG A 41 87.87 46.60 3.62
CA ARG A 41 86.71 45.85 4.08
C ARG A 41 85.43 46.65 3.88
N ARG A 42 85.37 47.90 4.37
CA ARG A 42 84.18 48.77 4.20
C ARG A 42 83.85 49.02 2.74
N LYS A 43 84.85 49.19 1.88
CA LYS A 43 84.64 49.42 0.45
C LYS A 43 84.09 48.19 -0.26
N ILE A 44 84.64 47.00 0.03
CA ILE A 44 84.12 45.74 -0.50
C ILE A 44 82.72 45.46 0.03
N GLU A 45 82.46 45.69 1.32
CA GLU A 45 81.12 45.58 1.91
C GLU A 45 80.12 46.56 1.26
N HIS A 46 80.55 47.80 0.97
CA HIS A 46 79.72 48.81 0.31
C HIS A 46 79.39 48.47 -1.15
N GLU A 47 80.39 48.12 -1.97
CA GLU A 47 80.19 47.73 -3.36
C GLU A 47 79.38 46.44 -3.47
N TRP A 48 79.60 45.50 -2.56
CA TRP A 48 78.81 44.27 -2.48
C TRP A 48 77.36 44.54 -2.10
N ALA A 49 77.11 45.44 -1.14
CA ALA A 49 75.75 45.85 -0.77
C ALA A 49 75.02 46.54 -1.94
N ILE A 50 75.72 47.33 -2.77
CA ILE A 50 75.15 47.92 -3.99
C ILE A 50 74.83 46.82 -5.01
N LEU A 51 75.75 45.89 -5.26
CA LEU A 51 75.56 44.76 -6.18
C LEU A 51 74.35 43.90 -5.77
N GLU A 52 74.21 43.63 -4.47
CA GLU A 52 73.07 42.91 -3.89
C GLU A 52 71.75 43.68 -4.05
N SER A 53 71.77 45.00 -3.88
CA SER A 53 70.59 45.85 -4.07
C SER A 53 70.09 45.81 -5.53
N VAL A 54 71.01 45.89 -6.50
CA VAL A 54 70.69 45.87 -7.94
C VAL A 54 70.23 44.49 -8.41
N ALA A 55 70.86 43.41 -7.94
CA ALA A 55 70.45 42.03 -8.28
C ALA A 55 69.11 41.62 -7.65
N GLY A 56 68.61 42.39 -6.68
CA GLY A 56 67.52 42.00 -5.79
C GLY A 56 66.15 42.62 -6.05
N GLN A 57 65.91 43.44 -7.07
CA GLN A 57 64.66 44.22 -7.19
C GLN A 57 63.36 43.37 -7.20
N SER A 58 63.37 42.21 -7.87
CA SER A 58 62.27 41.24 -7.81
C SER A 58 62.19 40.49 -6.46
N VAL A 59 63.32 40.33 -5.78
CA VAL A 59 63.44 39.70 -4.45
C VAL A 59 63.03 40.66 -3.33
N GLN A 60 63.23 41.97 -3.50
CA GLN A 60 62.77 43.03 -2.61
C GLN A 60 61.24 43.13 -2.62
N THR A 61 60.62 43.02 -3.80
CA THR A 61 59.16 42.95 -3.91
C THR A 61 58.61 41.71 -3.18
N LEU A 62 59.31 40.58 -3.30
CA LEU A 62 58.99 39.36 -2.56
C LEU A 62 59.13 39.53 -1.04
N ALA A 63 60.23 40.14 -0.57
CA ALA A 63 60.44 40.43 0.85
C ALA A 63 59.33 41.34 1.40
N GLN A 64 58.95 42.39 0.66
CA GLN A 64 57.84 43.27 1.03
C GLN A 64 56.49 42.52 1.12
N GLN A 65 56.23 41.57 0.22
CA GLN A 65 55.03 40.74 0.26
C GLN A 65 55.04 39.76 1.45
N ILE A 66 56.19 39.18 1.81
CA ILE A 66 56.34 38.29 2.97
C ILE A 66 56.06 39.07 4.27
N TYR A 67 56.60 40.28 4.42
CA TYR A 67 56.40 41.09 5.63
C TYR A 67 55.09 41.86 5.69
N GLY A 68 54.42 42.07 4.54
CA GLY A 68 53.14 42.76 4.44
C GLY A 68 51.92 41.84 4.45
N SER A 69 52.12 40.52 4.45
CA SER A 69 51.05 39.53 4.56
C SER A 69 51.07 38.85 5.92
N ASP A 70 49.91 38.43 6.42
CA ASP A 70 49.78 37.47 7.52
C ASP A 70 50.27 36.09 7.04
N ALA A 71 51.56 35.98 6.76
CA ALA A 71 52.16 34.85 6.06
C ALA A 71 51.97 33.55 6.87
N ARG A 72 51.17 32.63 6.31
CA ARG A 72 50.77 31.34 6.91
C ARG A 72 51.85 30.26 6.79
N PHE A 73 53.05 30.53 7.30
CA PHE A 73 54.23 29.69 7.09
C PHE A 73 54.10 28.24 7.63
N VAL A 74 53.34 28.02 8.72
CA VAL A 74 53.15 26.66 9.30
C VAL A 74 52.52 25.73 8.27
N PHE A 75 51.52 26.23 7.55
CA PHE A 75 50.78 25.47 6.56
C PHE A 75 51.54 25.28 5.24
N GLU A 76 52.35 26.28 4.85
CA GLU A 76 53.28 26.14 3.73
C GLU A 76 54.34 25.07 4.02
N LEU A 77 54.84 24.99 5.26
CA LEU A 77 55.74 23.92 5.70
C LEU A 77 55.06 22.55 5.70
N LEU A 78 53.82 22.47 6.20
CA LEU A 78 53.02 21.24 6.17
C LEU A 78 52.85 20.72 4.74
N GLN A 79 52.53 21.61 3.80
CA GLN A 79 52.39 21.25 2.39
C GLN A 79 53.72 20.81 1.77
N ASN A 80 54.80 21.56 2.04
CA ASN A 80 56.12 21.19 1.54
C ASN A 80 56.53 19.80 2.03
N ALA A 81 56.25 19.50 3.30
CA ALA A 81 56.49 18.17 3.85
C ALA A 81 55.59 17.10 3.24
N ASP A 82 54.30 17.37 3.02
CA ASP A 82 53.38 16.41 2.42
C ASP A 82 53.73 16.07 0.97
N ASP A 83 54.31 17.01 0.23
CA ASP A 83 54.76 16.79 -1.14
C ASP A 83 56.07 16.00 -1.26
N ASN A 84 56.75 15.71 -0.15
CA ASN A 84 57.99 14.94 -0.15
C ASN A 84 57.74 13.43 -0.37
N SER A 85 58.85 12.71 -0.58
CA SER A 85 58.85 11.25 -0.68
C SER A 85 59.08 10.62 0.68
N PHE A 86 58.35 9.55 0.99
CA PHE A 86 58.42 8.82 2.26
C PHE A 86 58.67 7.32 2.02
N GLU A 87 59.42 6.98 0.97
CA GLU A 87 59.63 5.57 0.61
C GLU A 87 60.37 4.80 1.69
N GLN A 88 61.35 5.41 2.37
CA GLN A 88 62.09 4.76 3.45
C GLN A 88 61.24 4.55 4.70
N ALA A 89 60.49 5.57 5.12
CA ALA A 89 59.54 5.45 6.24
C ALA A 89 58.55 4.30 5.96
N THR A 90 57.96 4.27 4.77
CA THR A 90 57.02 3.22 4.35
C THR A 90 57.68 1.83 4.36
N LYS A 91 58.93 1.69 3.88
CA LYS A 91 59.67 0.41 3.89
C LYS A 91 59.98 -0.08 5.30
N ASN A 92 60.16 0.82 6.25
CA ASN A 92 60.44 0.49 7.65
C ASN A 92 59.16 0.23 8.46
N GLY A 93 57.98 0.45 7.88
CA GLY A 93 56.71 0.32 8.59
C GLY A 93 56.35 1.55 9.44
N ASP A 94 57.02 2.68 9.22
CA ASP A 94 56.78 3.93 9.92
C ASP A 94 55.72 4.77 9.20
N ASP A 95 54.84 5.42 9.97
CA ASP A 95 53.90 6.39 9.42
C ASP A 95 54.64 7.69 9.02
N PRO A 96 54.39 8.26 7.83
CA PRO A 96 54.86 9.59 7.47
C PRO A 96 54.38 10.65 8.48
N TYR A 97 55.29 11.43 9.04
CA TYR A 97 54.98 12.43 10.06
C TYR A 97 55.66 13.77 9.82
N ILE A 98 55.07 14.79 10.43
CA ILE A 98 55.71 16.09 10.70
C ILE A 98 55.50 16.47 12.17
N SER A 99 56.54 16.98 12.82
CA SER A 99 56.47 17.51 14.18
C SER A 99 56.91 18.97 14.22
N PHE A 100 56.32 19.74 15.13
CA PHE A 100 56.63 21.13 15.41
C PHE A 100 56.91 21.29 16.90
N GLU A 101 58.13 21.66 17.26
CA GLU A 101 58.51 22.04 18.61
C GLU A 101 58.62 23.57 18.70
N VAL A 102 57.67 24.19 19.37
CA VAL A 102 57.54 25.65 19.48
C VAL A 102 58.16 26.10 20.80
N HIS A 103 59.35 26.68 20.72
CA HIS A 103 60.05 27.32 21.83
C HIS A 103 59.87 28.86 21.76
N PRO A 104 60.17 29.59 22.85
CA PRO A 104 60.04 31.04 22.90
C PRO A 104 60.90 31.83 21.89
N ASP A 105 62.05 31.26 21.52
CA ASP A 105 63.09 31.83 20.65
C ASP A 105 63.20 31.14 19.29
N ARG A 106 62.66 29.93 19.15
CA ARG A 106 62.81 29.11 17.93
C ARG A 106 61.66 28.13 17.72
N ILE A 107 61.50 27.67 16.49
CA ILE A 107 60.59 26.56 16.13
C ILE A 107 61.44 25.48 15.45
N ILE A 108 61.36 24.25 15.95
CA ILE A 108 62.01 23.09 15.31
C ILE A 108 60.94 22.31 14.57
N VAL A 109 61.18 22.03 13.29
CA VAL A 109 60.28 21.26 12.44
C VAL A 109 61.00 20.01 12.00
N GLU A 110 60.43 18.83 12.24
CA GLU A 110 61.03 17.56 11.80
C GLU A 110 60.06 16.78 10.92
N CYS A 111 60.60 16.12 9.90
CA CYS A 111 59.83 15.31 8.96
C CYS A 111 60.66 14.08 8.57
N ASN A 112 60.10 12.87 8.72
CA ASN A 112 60.74 11.61 8.35
C ASN A 112 60.67 11.31 6.84
N GLU A 113 60.72 12.35 6.03
CA GLU A 113 60.85 12.22 4.58
C GLU A 113 62.18 11.54 4.20
N ASP A 114 62.28 11.14 2.95
CA ASP A 114 63.52 10.60 2.41
C ASP A 114 64.64 11.65 2.51
N GLY A 115 64.40 12.96 2.43
CA GLY A 115 65.43 14.00 2.63
C GLY A 115 66.07 14.50 1.34
N PHE A 116 66.86 15.57 1.46
CA PHE A 116 67.21 16.46 0.35
C PHE A 116 68.15 15.82 -0.68
N GLY A 117 67.85 16.07 -1.96
CA GLY A 117 68.77 15.92 -3.07
C GLY A 117 69.25 17.25 -3.65
N GLU A 118 70.11 17.17 -4.68
CA GLU A 118 70.62 18.35 -5.40
C GLU A 118 69.49 19.20 -6.02
N LYS A 119 68.44 18.54 -6.52
CA LYS A 119 67.27 19.22 -7.10
C LYS A 119 66.48 20.01 -6.05
N ASP A 120 66.33 19.48 -4.84
CA ASP A 120 65.59 20.13 -3.75
C ASP A 120 66.36 21.34 -3.22
N LEU A 121 67.68 21.19 -3.06
CA LEU A 121 68.59 22.30 -2.76
C LEU A 121 68.54 23.40 -3.84
N GLY A 122 68.54 23.01 -5.11
CA GLY A 122 68.40 23.96 -6.22
C GLY A 122 67.05 24.70 -6.21
N ALA A 123 65.97 23.98 -5.91
CA ALA A 123 64.61 24.53 -5.84
C ALA A 123 64.46 25.52 -4.69
N ILE A 124 64.89 25.14 -3.48
CA ILE A 124 64.78 25.98 -2.27
C ILE A 124 65.63 27.25 -2.39
N CYS A 125 66.72 27.27 -3.17
CA CYS A 125 67.56 28.47 -3.37
C CYS A 125 67.08 29.41 -4.50
N SER A 126 65.97 29.09 -5.18
CA SER A 126 65.50 29.85 -6.35
C SER A 126 64.24 30.69 -6.05
N VAL A 127 64.01 31.75 -6.84
CA VAL A 127 62.76 32.52 -6.85
C VAL A 127 62.02 32.20 -8.15
N GLY A 128 60.74 31.83 -8.06
CA GLY A 128 59.90 31.63 -9.25
C GLY A 128 60.18 30.39 -10.10
N ARG A 129 61.10 29.50 -9.70
CA ARG A 129 61.34 28.19 -10.36
C ARG A 129 61.09 27.05 -9.37
N SER A 130 59.83 26.68 -9.18
CA SER A 130 59.51 25.40 -8.55
C SER A 130 59.95 24.25 -9.46
N THR A 131 60.62 23.23 -8.91
CA THR A 131 60.96 21.96 -9.59
C THR A 131 59.72 21.13 -9.95
N LYS A 132 58.54 21.49 -9.44
CA LYS A 132 57.27 20.84 -9.76
C LYS A 132 56.71 21.40 -11.07
N ALA A 133 57.16 20.82 -12.19
CA ALA A 133 56.46 20.95 -13.45
C ALA A 133 55.04 20.37 -13.30
N GLY A 134 54.01 21.22 -13.38
CA GLY A 134 52.70 20.84 -13.91
C GLY A 134 51.68 20.14 -13.00
N TYR A 135 51.89 19.99 -11.68
CA TYR A 135 50.81 19.59 -10.77
C TYR A 135 50.29 20.81 -10.01
N TYR A 136 49.19 21.37 -10.51
CA TYR A 136 48.49 22.52 -9.92
C TYR A 136 47.73 22.09 -8.65
N GLY A 137 48.47 21.83 -7.58
CA GLY A 137 47.96 21.70 -6.22
C GLY A 137 47.83 23.05 -5.53
N TYR A 138 46.87 23.10 -4.62
CA TYR A 138 46.56 24.14 -3.66
C TYR A 138 47.75 25.05 -3.32
N ILE A 139 47.68 26.34 -3.69
CA ILE A 139 48.60 27.40 -3.24
C ILE A 139 50.10 27.05 -3.38
N GLY A 140 50.69 27.27 -4.56
CA GLY A 140 52.14 27.07 -4.72
C GLY A 140 52.75 27.53 -6.04
N ALA A 141 52.00 28.28 -6.86
CA ALA A 141 52.37 28.57 -8.25
C ALA A 141 53.61 29.47 -8.42
N LYS A 142 54.13 30.08 -7.36
CA LYS A 142 55.18 31.11 -7.46
C LYS A 142 56.55 30.73 -6.88
N GLY A 143 56.74 29.54 -6.31
CA GLY A 143 58.03 29.18 -5.68
C GLY A 143 58.39 30.10 -4.49
N ILE A 144 57.37 30.58 -3.78
CA ILE A 144 57.47 31.52 -2.64
C ILE A 144 57.25 30.81 -1.30
N GLY A 145 56.64 29.60 -1.27
CA GLY A 145 56.13 28.95 -0.07
C GLY A 145 57.15 28.85 1.07
N PHE A 146 58.32 28.26 0.83
CA PHE A 146 59.39 28.21 1.84
C PHE A 146 59.84 29.60 2.32
N LYS A 147 59.81 30.64 1.48
CA LYS A 147 60.28 31.98 1.86
C LYS A 147 59.37 32.67 2.88
N SER A 148 58.12 32.21 3.02
CA SER A 148 57.19 32.73 4.03
C SER A 148 57.72 32.57 5.47
N VAL A 149 58.58 31.58 5.74
CA VAL A 149 59.16 31.36 7.08
C VAL A 149 59.98 32.55 7.56
N PHE A 150 60.54 33.37 6.66
CA PHE A 150 61.33 34.55 7.03
C PHE A 150 60.47 35.69 7.58
N GLY A 151 59.15 35.63 7.41
CA GLY A 151 58.21 36.48 8.15
C GLY A 151 58.25 36.22 9.65
N ALA A 152 58.52 34.98 10.07
CA ALA A 152 58.62 34.56 11.47
C ALA A 152 60.06 34.50 11.98
N ALA A 153 61.02 34.11 11.14
CA ALA A 153 62.39 33.80 11.54
C ALA A 153 63.45 34.62 10.78
N TRP A 154 64.52 35.02 11.47
CA TRP A 154 65.66 35.70 10.83
C TRP A 154 66.70 34.72 10.30
N LYS A 155 66.69 33.48 10.81
CA LYS A 155 67.60 32.41 10.40
C LYS A 155 66.84 31.09 10.34
N VAL A 156 67.11 30.33 9.28
CA VAL A 156 66.53 29.00 9.05
C VAL A 156 67.67 28.02 8.87
N TYR A 157 67.87 27.13 9.83
CA TYR A 157 68.89 26.09 9.76
C TYR A 157 68.25 24.77 9.32
N ILE A 158 68.77 24.16 8.27
CA ILE A 158 68.24 22.93 7.67
C ILE A 158 69.29 21.84 7.76
N GLN A 159 68.89 20.70 8.30
CA GLN A 159 69.66 19.47 8.34
C GLN A 159 68.83 18.37 7.68
N SER A 160 69.37 17.71 6.66
CA SER A 160 68.66 16.65 5.95
C SER A 160 69.67 15.64 5.41
N ARG A 161 69.68 14.44 5.99
CA ARG A 161 70.75 13.45 5.80
C ARG A 161 72.14 14.08 5.99
N ASN A 162 72.93 14.16 4.92
CA ASN A 162 74.28 14.71 4.91
C ASN A 162 74.33 16.22 4.63
N PHE A 163 73.21 16.87 4.32
CA PHE A 163 73.14 18.32 4.14
C PHE A 163 72.99 19.02 5.48
N SER A 164 73.78 20.08 5.69
CA SER A 164 73.69 20.95 6.86
C SER A 164 74.04 22.38 6.47
N PHE A 165 73.02 23.23 6.35
CA PHE A 165 73.17 24.60 5.88
C PHE A 165 72.07 25.50 6.44
N TYR A 166 72.30 26.81 6.45
CA TYR A 166 71.30 27.77 6.88
C TYR A 166 71.14 28.92 5.88
N PHE A 167 69.99 29.56 5.96
CA PHE A 167 69.73 30.85 5.34
C PHE A 167 69.63 31.91 6.45
N ARG A 168 70.09 33.12 6.16
CA ARG A 168 70.02 34.26 7.09
C ARG A 168 69.45 35.46 6.36
N HIS A 169 68.40 36.04 6.91
CA HIS A 169 67.76 37.24 6.36
C HIS A 169 67.08 38.01 7.49
N GLU A 170 67.52 39.25 7.72
CA GLU A 170 66.94 40.16 8.71
C GLU A 170 65.97 41.16 8.04
N LYS A 171 65.06 41.71 8.83
CA LYS A 171 64.06 42.67 8.35
C LYS A 171 64.74 43.98 7.94
N GLY A 172 64.74 44.26 6.64
CA GLY A 172 65.42 45.43 6.05
C GLY A 172 66.52 45.06 5.04
N ASP A 173 66.92 43.79 4.98
CA ASP A 173 67.90 43.32 4.00
C ASP A 173 67.33 43.29 2.56
N SER A 174 68.21 43.15 1.57
CA SER A 174 67.89 43.05 0.13
C SER A 174 66.99 41.86 -0.27
N GLY A 175 66.78 40.91 0.64
CA GLY A 175 66.04 39.66 0.43
C GLY A 175 66.87 38.50 -0.14
N LEU A 176 68.08 38.76 -0.64
CA LEU A 176 68.97 37.73 -1.17
C LEU A 176 69.42 36.69 -0.14
N GLY A 177 69.51 37.08 1.14
CA GLY A 177 69.83 36.17 2.23
C GLY A 177 68.88 34.98 2.36
N MET A 178 67.64 35.10 1.87
CA MET A 178 66.70 33.99 1.81
C MET A 178 67.07 32.95 0.74
N LEU A 179 67.94 33.28 -0.21
CA LEU A 179 68.32 32.45 -1.37
C LEU A 179 69.74 31.90 -1.28
N LYS A 180 70.56 32.44 -0.38
CA LYS A 180 71.97 32.10 -0.22
C LYS A 180 72.14 31.05 0.88
N PRO A 181 72.30 29.76 0.55
CA PRO A 181 72.57 28.75 1.56
C PRO A 181 74.01 28.90 2.05
N ILE A 182 74.23 28.85 3.36
CA ILE A 182 75.55 28.87 3.99
C ILE A 182 75.75 27.55 4.71
N TRP A 183 76.82 26.83 4.36
CA TRP A 183 77.13 25.56 5.01
C TRP A 183 77.43 25.76 6.50
N LYS A 184 76.91 24.88 7.36
CA LYS A 184 77.28 24.79 8.78
C LYS A 184 77.72 23.36 9.05
N GLU A 185 78.88 23.17 9.69
CA GLU A 185 79.24 21.83 10.13
C GLU A 185 78.24 21.34 11.20
N PRO A 186 77.59 20.18 11.00
CA PRO A 186 76.67 19.62 11.99
C PRO A 186 77.42 19.26 13.28
N GLU A 187 76.72 19.44 14.41
CA GLU A 187 77.21 19.12 15.75
C GLU A 187 77.15 17.61 16.05
N GLU A 188 76.25 16.89 15.38
CA GLU A 188 76.07 15.44 15.51
C GLU A 188 76.88 14.67 14.44
N ASP A 189 77.44 13.51 14.82
CA ASP A 189 78.16 12.62 13.90
C ASP A 189 77.21 11.63 13.22
N GLY A 190 77.02 11.81 11.90
CA GLY A 190 76.25 10.91 11.03
C GLY A 190 75.10 11.60 10.28
N PRO A 191 74.55 10.98 9.21
CA PRO A 191 73.40 11.53 8.51
C PRO A 191 72.13 11.40 9.38
N LEU A 192 71.35 12.48 9.48
CA LEU A 192 70.04 12.42 10.13
C LEU A 192 69.08 11.52 9.32
N PRO A 193 68.28 10.67 9.99
CA PRO A 193 67.26 9.84 9.33
C PRO A 193 65.99 10.62 8.96
N PHE A 194 65.96 11.92 9.23
CA PHE A 194 64.87 12.85 8.95
C PHE A 194 65.42 14.20 8.46
N THR A 195 64.53 15.05 7.96
CA THR A 195 64.81 16.47 7.73
C THR A 195 64.40 17.26 8.98
N ARG A 196 65.35 18.02 9.55
CA ARG A 196 65.13 18.97 10.65
C ARG A 196 65.33 20.39 10.14
N MET A 197 64.40 21.27 10.46
CA MET A 197 64.46 22.69 10.16
C MET A 197 64.25 23.52 11.42
N THR A 198 65.28 24.25 11.85
CA THR A 198 65.23 25.14 13.01
C THR A 198 65.05 26.59 12.56
N LEU A 199 63.90 27.17 12.86
CA LEU A 199 63.52 28.55 12.58
C LEU A 199 63.83 29.40 13.82
N TYR A 200 64.81 30.30 13.74
CA TYR A 200 65.13 31.22 14.83
C TYR A 200 64.28 32.48 14.72
N ILE A 201 63.37 32.69 15.68
CA ILE A 201 62.36 33.75 15.65
C ILE A 201 63.05 35.13 15.74
N HIS A 202 62.48 36.14 15.07
CA HIS A 202 62.97 37.52 15.18
C HIS A 202 62.90 38.01 16.64
N GLU A 203 64.03 38.39 17.23
CA GLU A 203 64.10 38.93 18.61
C GLU A 203 64.33 40.45 18.65
N LYS A 204 64.97 41.02 17.62
CA LYS A 204 65.36 42.44 17.53
C LYS A 204 64.26 43.31 16.91
N LEU A 205 63.03 43.17 17.38
CA LEU A 205 61.89 43.98 16.95
C LEU A 205 61.44 44.93 18.07
N GLU A 206 60.76 46.02 17.71
CA GLU A 206 60.06 46.85 18.71
C GLU A 206 59.10 45.98 19.55
N PRO A 207 58.99 46.20 20.87
CA PRO A 207 58.23 45.33 21.77
C PRO A 207 56.80 45.01 21.30
N GLY A 208 56.08 46.00 20.77
CA GLY A 208 54.73 45.81 20.23
C GLY A 208 54.68 44.94 18.96
N LYS A 209 55.67 45.10 18.05
CA LYS A 209 55.79 44.27 16.84
C LYS A 209 56.21 42.85 17.17
N LEU A 210 57.09 42.66 18.16
CA LEU A 210 57.50 41.34 18.64
C LEU A 210 56.33 40.58 19.28
N GLN A 211 55.55 41.26 20.12
CA GLN A 211 54.35 40.67 20.73
C GLN A 211 53.32 40.28 19.67
N HIS A 212 53.10 41.14 18.67
CA HIS A 212 52.20 40.85 17.55
C HIS A 212 52.67 39.65 16.71
N LEU A 213 53.98 39.55 16.44
CA LEU A 213 54.55 38.41 15.72
C LEU A 213 54.33 37.09 16.47
N LYS A 214 54.59 37.08 17.79
CA LYS A 214 54.34 35.91 18.64
C LYS A 214 52.87 35.51 18.60
N LEU A 215 51.95 36.46 18.73
CA LEU A 215 50.51 36.21 18.60
C LEU A 215 50.12 35.61 17.24
N ILE A 216 50.73 36.05 16.14
CA ILE A 216 50.47 35.48 14.81
C ILE A 216 50.98 34.03 14.71
N ILE A 217 52.20 33.76 15.20
CA ILE A 217 52.77 32.41 15.22
C ILE A 217 51.87 31.48 16.04
N ASP A 218 51.50 31.94 17.23
CA ASP A 218 50.65 31.20 18.17
C ASP A 218 49.32 30.83 17.54
N LYS A 219 48.67 31.82 16.89
CA LYS A 219 47.41 31.61 16.18
C LYS A 219 47.52 30.60 15.04
N GLN A 220 48.62 30.59 14.27
CA GLN A 220 48.78 29.60 13.19
C GLN A 220 48.86 28.15 13.68
N PHE A 221 49.46 27.91 14.85
CA PHE A 221 49.47 26.58 15.45
C PHE A 221 48.14 26.22 16.13
N GLU A 222 47.40 27.20 16.63
CA GLU A 222 46.04 27.01 17.14
C GLU A 222 45.03 26.69 16.02
N ASP A 223 45.19 27.31 14.84
CA ASP A 223 44.39 27.05 13.64
C ASP A 223 44.71 25.68 13.00
N LEU A 224 45.75 24.97 13.44
CA LEU A 224 46.11 23.64 12.93
C LEU A 224 45.21 22.57 13.54
N GLN A 225 44.33 22.00 12.72
CA GLN A 225 43.35 20.99 13.11
C GLN A 225 43.70 19.59 12.60
N GLU A 226 43.16 18.56 13.24
CA GLU A 226 43.31 17.16 12.81
C GLU A 226 42.72 16.89 11.42
N THR A 227 41.68 17.64 11.05
CA THR A 227 40.94 17.52 9.77
C THR A 227 41.82 17.82 8.56
N CYS A 228 42.93 18.56 8.73
CA CYS A 228 43.94 18.76 7.68
C CYS A 228 44.44 17.41 7.12
N LEU A 229 44.60 16.39 7.97
CA LEU A 229 45.07 15.05 7.56
C LEU A 229 44.12 14.34 6.58
N LEU A 230 42.86 14.75 6.47
CA LEU A 230 41.90 14.17 5.50
C LEU A 230 42.25 14.52 4.05
N PHE A 231 42.98 15.62 3.86
CA PHE A 231 43.25 16.20 2.54
C PHE A 231 44.74 16.12 2.16
N LEU A 232 45.60 15.76 3.11
CA LEU A 232 47.02 15.48 2.85
C LEU A 232 47.17 14.14 2.11
N LYS A 233 48.18 14.08 1.25
CA LYS A 233 48.44 12.93 0.38
C LYS A 233 49.24 11.86 1.10
N ASN A 234 50.32 12.25 1.78
CA ASN A 234 51.32 11.35 2.34
C ASN A 234 51.35 11.38 3.86
N ILE A 235 51.37 12.57 4.48
CA ILE A 235 51.48 12.74 5.94
C ILE A 235 50.29 12.08 6.65
N LYS A 236 50.59 11.26 7.66
CA LYS A 236 49.61 10.57 8.51
C LYS A 236 49.59 11.08 9.94
N THR A 237 50.69 11.67 10.41
CA THR A 237 50.81 12.18 11.78
C THR A 237 51.33 13.62 11.79
N ILE A 238 50.67 14.48 12.56
CA ILE A 238 51.11 15.86 12.82
C ILE A 238 51.23 16.02 14.34
N THR A 239 52.39 16.46 14.83
CA THR A 239 52.57 16.72 16.28
C THR A 239 53.00 18.15 16.51
N VAL A 240 52.38 18.84 17.48
CA VAL A 240 52.74 20.19 17.91
C VAL A 240 53.00 20.16 19.40
N SER A 241 54.24 20.44 19.80
CA SER A 241 54.68 20.50 21.19
C SER A 241 55.18 21.91 21.50
N ARG A 242 54.65 22.52 22.57
CA ARG A 242 55.02 23.89 22.98
C ARG A 242 55.76 23.87 24.30
N TYR A 243 56.83 24.64 24.38
CA TYR A 243 57.72 24.67 25.53
C TYR A 243 57.74 26.05 26.20
N ASN A 244 57.95 26.07 27.51
CA ASN A 244 58.17 27.26 28.32
C ASN A 244 59.63 27.77 28.19
N ASN A 245 59.91 28.94 28.75
CA ASN A 245 61.26 29.54 28.78
C ASN A 245 62.30 28.66 29.51
N ASP A 246 61.86 27.82 30.46
CA ASP A 246 62.71 26.89 31.21
C ASP A 246 62.93 25.55 30.49
N GLY A 247 62.36 25.37 29.28
CA GLY A 247 62.42 24.13 28.52
C GLY A 247 61.39 23.06 28.94
N SER A 248 60.53 23.34 29.92
CA SER A 248 59.44 22.42 30.27
C SER A 248 58.33 22.40 29.20
N LEU A 249 57.72 21.24 28.96
CA LEU A 249 56.60 21.10 28.03
C LEU A 249 55.35 21.77 28.63
N LYS A 250 54.80 22.76 27.93
CA LYS A 250 53.56 23.46 28.30
C LYS A 250 52.33 22.65 27.88
N TYR A 251 52.26 22.29 26.60
CA TYR A 251 51.27 21.33 26.08
C TYR A 251 51.79 20.67 24.80
N SER A 252 51.22 19.51 24.46
CA SER A 252 51.43 18.84 23.18
C SER A 252 50.10 18.38 22.60
N LYS A 253 49.95 18.45 21.27
CA LYS A 253 48.83 17.91 20.50
C LYS A 253 49.39 17.05 19.38
N SER A 254 48.93 15.82 19.26
CA SER A 254 49.27 14.91 18.17
C SER A 254 48.00 14.46 17.46
N PHE A 255 47.97 14.63 16.14
CA PHE A 255 46.90 14.21 15.25
C PHE A 255 47.38 13.02 14.44
N LYS A 256 46.59 11.96 14.37
CA LYS A 256 46.89 10.76 13.59
C LYS A 256 45.71 10.34 12.74
N ALA A 257 45.94 10.16 11.45
CA ALA A 257 44.98 9.59 10.52
C ALA A 257 45.27 8.11 10.28
N ALA A 258 44.24 7.28 10.37
CA ALA A 258 44.30 5.86 10.06
C ALA A 258 43.17 5.47 9.11
N ASP A 259 43.45 4.50 8.24
CA ASP A 259 42.45 3.88 7.39
C ASP A 259 41.47 3.08 8.26
N ALA A 260 40.18 3.37 8.13
CA ALA A 260 39.09 2.73 8.87
C ALA A 260 38.15 1.92 7.96
N GLY A 261 38.60 1.60 6.74
CA GLY A 261 37.86 0.82 5.74
C GLY A 261 37.55 1.62 4.48
N THR A 262 36.73 1.04 3.61
CA THR A 262 36.40 1.62 2.30
C THR A 262 35.84 3.03 2.43
N ASN A 263 36.54 4.01 1.86
CA ASN A 263 36.17 5.44 1.92
C ASN A 263 36.01 5.98 3.35
N ARG A 264 36.64 5.36 4.36
CA ARG A 264 36.50 5.75 5.76
C ARG A 264 37.86 6.00 6.39
N VAL A 265 37.97 7.13 7.10
CA VAL A 265 39.19 7.54 7.80
C VAL A 265 38.84 7.81 9.25
N SER A 266 39.67 7.33 10.18
CA SER A 266 39.60 7.75 11.57
C SER A 266 40.69 8.77 11.86
N LEU A 267 40.31 9.87 12.52
CA LEU A 267 41.24 10.85 13.07
C LEU A 267 41.30 10.67 14.58
N GLU A 268 42.51 10.59 15.09
CA GLU A 268 42.80 10.50 16.51
C GLU A 268 43.58 11.74 16.96
N THR A 269 43.09 12.37 18.01
CA THR A 269 43.74 13.51 18.66
C THR A 269 44.18 13.10 20.05
N VAL A 270 45.48 13.20 20.32
CA VAL A 270 46.06 13.03 21.65
C VAL A 270 46.57 14.38 22.11
N SER A 271 45.98 14.92 23.18
CA SER A 271 46.46 16.15 23.80
C SER A 271 47.01 15.88 25.19
N VAL A 272 48.13 16.53 25.50
CA VAL A 272 48.83 16.43 26.77
C VAL A 272 49.00 17.83 27.33
N THR A 273 48.37 18.11 28.47
CA THR A 273 48.47 19.39 29.18
C THR A 273 48.66 19.09 30.67
N GLU A 274 49.74 19.60 31.28
CA GLU A 274 50.03 19.42 32.70
C GLU A 274 49.97 17.95 33.18
N GLY A 275 50.35 16.99 32.32
CA GLY A 275 50.33 15.55 32.62
C GLY A 275 48.98 14.84 32.44
N GLN A 276 47.90 15.57 32.11
CA GLN A 276 46.64 14.95 31.70
C GLN A 276 46.67 14.58 30.22
N HIS A 277 46.28 13.34 29.91
CA HIS A 277 46.19 12.82 28.56
C HIS A 277 44.71 12.73 28.15
N ILE A 278 44.31 13.51 27.14
CA ILE A 278 42.98 13.41 26.53
C ILE A 278 43.15 12.79 25.15
N ARG A 279 42.42 11.70 24.89
CA ARG A 279 42.40 11.00 23.61
C ARG A 279 40.99 11.04 23.04
N GLU A 280 40.87 11.61 21.86
CA GLU A 280 39.61 11.70 21.11
C GLU A 280 39.77 10.99 19.76
N ARG A 281 38.70 10.33 19.30
CA ARG A 281 38.68 9.69 18.00
C ARG A 281 37.40 10.04 17.27
N ARG A 282 37.52 10.47 16.01
CA ARG A 282 36.42 10.80 15.11
C ARG A 282 36.53 9.98 13.83
N TYR A 283 35.40 9.69 13.20
CA TYR A 283 35.35 8.96 11.94
C TYR A 283 34.78 9.86 10.85
N TYR A 284 35.31 9.72 9.63
CA TYR A 284 34.84 10.45 8.48
C TYR A 284 34.65 9.51 7.29
N HIS A 285 33.57 9.70 6.53
CA HIS A 285 33.47 9.15 5.18
C HIS A 285 34.02 10.17 4.18
N ILE A 286 34.98 9.75 3.35
CA ILE A 286 35.66 10.62 2.40
C ILE A 286 35.23 10.27 0.98
N THR A 287 34.70 11.26 0.25
CA THR A 287 34.41 11.12 -1.17
C THR A 287 35.20 12.12 -1.98
N LYS A 288 36.01 11.61 -2.92
CA LYS A 288 36.79 12.40 -3.87
C LYS A 288 36.12 12.41 -5.24
N HIS A 289 36.08 13.58 -5.88
CA HIS A 289 35.53 13.77 -7.22
C HIS A 289 36.37 14.77 -8.00
N THR A 290 36.75 14.43 -9.23
CA THR A 290 37.46 15.35 -10.13
C THR A 290 36.45 16.13 -10.95
N ALA A 291 36.26 17.40 -10.60
CA ALA A 291 35.41 18.31 -11.34
C ALA A 291 36.10 18.77 -12.63
N THR A 292 35.36 18.82 -13.73
CA THR A 292 35.83 19.23 -15.06
C THR A 292 35.16 20.53 -15.51
N ASN A 293 35.68 21.16 -16.56
CA ASN A 293 35.18 22.44 -17.11
C ASN A 293 35.22 23.60 -16.09
N ILE A 294 36.19 23.56 -15.18
CA ILE A 294 36.38 24.58 -14.16
C ILE A 294 36.99 25.83 -14.79
N ALA A 295 36.40 27.00 -14.52
CA ALA A 295 36.97 28.26 -14.97
C ALA A 295 38.35 28.53 -14.35
N ARG A 296 39.21 29.21 -15.10
CA ARG A 296 40.56 29.57 -14.65
C ARG A 296 40.49 30.51 -13.45
N SER A 297 41.38 30.30 -12.48
CA SER A 297 41.58 31.24 -11.37
C SER A 297 42.18 32.55 -11.88
N SER A 298 41.60 33.68 -11.50
CA SER A 298 42.17 35.01 -11.75
C SER A 298 43.38 35.34 -10.88
N ASN A 299 43.61 34.55 -9.82
CA ASN A 299 44.70 34.73 -8.87
C ASN A 299 45.96 33.93 -9.23
N ARG A 300 45.97 33.22 -10.37
CA ARG A 300 47.07 32.35 -10.82
C ARG A 300 47.61 32.81 -12.18
N ASP A 301 48.91 32.64 -12.38
CA ASP A 301 49.56 32.97 -13.64
C ASP A 301 49.04 32.08 -14.79
N PRO A 302 48.93 32.61 -16.02
CA PRO A 302 48.43 31.83 -17.14
C PRO A 302 49.33 30.63 -17.44
N PRO A 303 48.75 29.45 -17.74
CA PRO A 303 49.50 28.24 -18.03
C PRO A 303 50.37 28.41 -19.28
N LYS A 304 51.65 28.06 -19.16
CA LYS A 304 52.66 28.23 -20.22
C LYS A 304 52.73 27.05 -21.21
N THR A 305 52.17 25.89 -20.87
CA THR A 305 52.14 24.68 -21.71
C THR A 305 50.71 24.18 -21.93
N GLU A 306 50.50 23.30 -22.91
CA GLU A 306 49.16 22.76 -23.25
C GLU A 306 48.66 21.77 -22.18
N GLU A 307 49.56 20.96 -21.60
CA GLU A 307 49.24 20.08 -20.47
C GLU A 307 48.79 20.91 -19.26
N ALA A 308 49.44 22.04 -19.02
CA ALA A 308 49.06 22.98 -17.96
C ALA A 308 47.68 23.63 -18.23
N ARG A 309 47.29 23.79 -19.49
CA ARG A 309 45.94 24.29 -19.85
C ARG A 309 44.86 23.25 -19.55
N GLN A 310 45.07 21.98 -19.88
CA GLN A 310 44.11 20.91 -19.57
C GLN A 310 43.95 20.70 -18.06
N VAL A 311 45.05 20.73 -17.29
CA VAL A 311 44.98 20.61 -15.83
C VAL A 311 44.27 21.82 -15.20
N SER A 312 44.43 23.03 -15.77
CA SER A 312 43.79 24.26 -15.25
C SER A 312 42.27 24.27 -15.29
N THR A 313 41.65 23.42 -16.12
CA THR A 313 40.20 23.28 -16.25
C THR A 313 39.61 22.14 -15.42
N THR A 314 40.42 21.55 -14.53
CA THR A 314 39.97 20.53 -13.57
C THR A 314 40.26 20.97 -12.13
N ALA A 315 39.55 20.37 -11.18
CA ALA A 315 39.78 20.55 -9.75
C ALA A 315 39.37 19.28 -9.00
N GLU A 316 40.12 18.91 -7.96
CA GLU A 316 39.69 17.87 -7.03
C GLU A 316 38.76 18.47 -5.98
N VAL A 317 37.58 17.88 -5.82
CA VAL A 317 36.63 18.17 -4.75
C VAL A 317 36.64 16.99 -3.79
N VAL A 318 36.89 17.25 -2.52
CA VAL A 318 36.83 16.25 -1.45
C VAL A 318 35.74 16.64 -0.45
N LEU A 319 34.80 15.73 -0.21
CA LEU A 319 33.80 15.86 0.83
C LEU A 319 34.13 14.90 1.97
N ALA A 320 34.09 15.40 3.21
CA ALA A 320 34.26 14.58 4.41
C ALA A 320 33.02 14.67 5.31
N PHE A 321 32.36 13.53 5.52
CA PHE A 321 31.14 13.44 6.32
C PHE A 321 31.49 12.90 7.71
N PRO A 322 31.28 13.67 8.79
CA PRO A 322 31.58 13.25 10.15
C PRO A 322 30.60 12.17 10.63
N LEU A 323 31.13 11.11 11.24
CA LEU A 323 30.40 9.91 11.64
C LEU A 323 30.81 9.42 13.03
N THR A 324 29.89 8.73 13.70
CA THR A 324 30.22 7.88 14.85
C THR A 324 30.98 6.63 14.41
N GLU A 325 31.50 5.85 15.37
CA GLU A 325 32.09 4.54 15.10
C GLU A 325 31.10 3.57 14.42
N LYS A 326 29.79 3.74 14.67
CA LYS A 326 28.71 2.93 14.10
C LYS A 326 28.15 3.46 12.76
N SER A 327 28.85 4.39 12.11
CA SER A 327 28.40 5.05 10.87
C SER A 327 27.16 5.93 11.02
N GLU A 328 26.85 6.46 12.21
CA GLU A 328 25.74 7.41 12.36
C GLU A 328 26.21 8.84 12.07
N PRO A 329 25.43 9.68 11.36
CA PRO A 329 25.78 11.08 11.08
C PRO A 329 25.97 11.94 12.34
N LEU A 330 27.07 12.71 12.38
CA LEU A 330 27.29 13.76 13.38
C LEU A 330 26.92 15.14 12.81
N LEU A 331 25.90 15.80 13.36
CA LEU A 331 25.27 16.99 12.75
C LEU A 331 25.82 18.33 13.27
N GLU A 332 27.12 18.41 13.49
CA GLU A 332 27.81 19.64 13.88
C GLU A 332 28.11 20.54 12.66
N LYS A 333 28.35 21.83 12.89
CA LYS A 333 28.83 22.73 11.82
C LYS A 333 30.24 22.33 11.42
N GLN A 334 30.53 22.41 10.13
CA GLN A 334 31.82 22.01 9.56
C GLN A 334 32.47 23.18 8.84
N GLU A 335 33.78 23.11 8.62
CA GLU A 335 34.50 24.18 7.94
C GLU A 335 34.60 23.95 6.42
N LEU A 336 34.77 25.05 5.70
CA LEU A 336 35.11 25.07 4.29
C LEU A 336 36.64 25.11 4.15
N PHE A 337 37.18 24.21 3.32
CA PHE A 337 38.61 24.08 3.11
C PHE A 337 39.01 24.54 1.70
N ALA A 338 40.07 25.35 1.65
CA ALA A 338 40.86 25.60 0.46
C ALA A 338 42.30 25.19 0.78
N PHE A 339 42.51 23.87 0.91
CA PHE A 339 43.63 23.22 1.61
C PHE A 339 43.65 23.45 3.12
N LEU A 340 43.35 24.67 3.55
CA LEU A 340 43.22 25.07 4.95
C LEU A 340 41.78 25.44 5.29
N PRO A 341 41.42 25.40 6.59
CA PRO A 341 40.22 26.04 7.07
C PRO A 341 40.15 27.50 6.60
N VAL A 342 39.06 27.83 5.91
CA VAL A 342 38.76 29.18 5.44
C VAL A 342 37.79 29.83 6.43
N ARG A 343 36.65 29.15 6.66
CA ARG A 343 35.60 29.57 7.59
C ARG A 343 34.66 28.41 7.92
N GLU A 344 33.89 28.57 8.98
CA GLU A 344 32.75 27.70 9.30
C GLU A 344 31.65 27.80 8.22
N SER A 345 30.96 26.69 8.01
CA SER A 345 29.96 26.45 6.98
C SER A 345 28.67 25.89 7.59
N GLU A 346 27.53 26.19 6.97
CA GLU A 346 26.22 25.66 7.41
C GLU A 346 26.01 24.19 7.01
N TYR A 347 26.87 23.66 6.15
CA TYR A 347 26.86 22.25 5.76
C TYR A 347 27.36 21.37 6.90
N LYS A 348 26.74 20.20 7.05
CA LYS A 348 27.09 19.20 8.07
C LYS A 348 28.21 18.26 7.64
N PHE A 349 28.96 18.66 6.61
CA PHE A 349 30.09 17.95 6.04
C PHE A 349 31.14 18.95 5.58
N ILE A 350 32.40 18.55 5.60
CA ILE A 350 33.53 19.39 5.17
C ILE A 350 33.55 19.40 3.64
N ILE A 351 33.74 20.58 3.07
CA ILE A 351 33.93 20.77 1.63
C ILE A 351 35.36 21.26 1.43
N GLN A 352 36.16 20.48 0.72
CA GLN A 352 37.50 20.86 0.31
C GLN A 352 37.57 20.94 -1.21
N SER A 353 38.08 22.06 -1.72
CA SER A 353 38.38 22.25 -3.14
C SER A 353 39.28 23.46 -3.32
N ASP A 354 39.84 23.64 -4.51
CA ASP A 354 40.83 24.69 -4.79
C ASP A 354 40.23 26.08 -5.05
N PHE A 355 39.37 26.52 -4.13
CA PHE A 355 38.63 27.79 -4.22
C PHE A 355 39.55 29.02 -4.36
N ASP A 356 39.07 30.00 -5.11
CA ASP A 356 39.60 31.37 -5.05
C ASP A 356 39.18 32.01 -3.72
N THR A 357 40.15 32.41 -2.91
CA THR A 357 39.94 33.04 -1.61
C THR A 357 40.13 34.56 -1.66
N SER A 358 39.57 35.27 -0.68
CA SER A 358 39.87 36.68 -0.41
C SER A 358 41.36 36.90 -0.11
N ALA A 359 41.81 38.17 -0.14
CA ALA A 359 43.22 38.52 0.10
C ALA A 359 43.75 38.06 1.48
N ASN A 360 42.90 38.12 2.52
CA ASN A 360 43.20 37.63 3.86
C ASN A 360 42.95 36.12 4.05
N ARG A 361 42.45 35.42 3.01
CA ARG A 361 42.15 33.98 3.01
C ARG A 361 41.19 33.53 4.12
N GLN A 362 40.28 34.40 4.53
CA GLN A 362 39.24 34.12 5.54
C GLN A 362 37.86 33.88 4.92
N ASP A 363 37.70 34.08 3.61
CA ASP A 363 36.49 33.69 2.88
C ASP A 363 36.81 33.31 1.43
N ILE A 364 35.84 32.69 0.76
CA ILE A 364 35.89 32.45 -0.68
C ILE A 364 35.32 33.64 -1.46
N VAL A 365 35.85 33.87 -2.65
CA VAL A 365 35.31 34.88 -3.57
C VAL A 365 34.08 34.31 -4.26
N THR A 366 32.88 34.59 -3.74
CA THR A 366 31.61 34.06 -4.26
C THR A 366 31.29 34.52 -5.68
N SER A 367 31.84 35.66 -6.11
CA SER A 367 31.73 36.17 -7.49
C SER A 367 32.75 35.58 -8.46
N SER A 368 33.69 34.74 -8.00
CA SER A 368 34.67 34.10 -8.88
C SER A 368 33.99 33.08 -9.79
N ARG A 369 34.22 33.20 -11.10
CA ARG A 369 33.76 32.20 -12.08
C ARG A 369 34.27 30.80 -11.75
N ARG A 370 35.50 30.68 -11.20
CA ARG A 370 36.06 29.38 -10.79
C ARG A 370 35.21 28.74 -9.69
N ASN A 371 34.95 29.50 -8.62
CA ASN A 371 34.16 29.02 -7.50
C ASN A 371 32.72 28.68 -7.90
N MET A 372 32.13 29.47 -8.81
CA MET A 372 30.82 29.16 -9.38
C MET A 372 30.84 27.84 -10.16
N SER A 373 31.86 27.58 -10.98
CA SER A 373 32.02 26.30 -11.69
C SER A 373 32.26 25.11 -10.77
N LEU A 374 32.88 25.31 -9.60
CA LEU A 374 33.12 24.24 -8.63
C LEU A 374 31.83 23.68 -8.02
N GLN A 375 30.74 24.45 -8.00
CA GLN A 375 29.47 24.02 -7.41
C GLN A 375 28.92 22.74 -8.05
N ASP A 376 29.06 22.59 -9.37
CA ASP A 376 28.64 21.36 -10.07
C ASP A 376 29.48 20.15 -9.65
N GLY A 377 30.78 20.36 -9.42
CA GLY A 377 31.69 19.35 -8.89
C GLY A 377 31.34 18.95 -7.46
N ILE A 378 30.96 19.92 -6.61
CA ILE A 378 30.54 19.68 -5.23
C ILE A 378 29.23 18.90 -5.17
N ALA A 379 28.24 19.29 -5.97
CA ALA A 379 26.98 18.56 -6.06
C ALA A 379 27.20 17.12 -6.55
N SER A 380 28.05 16.93 -7.56
CA SER A 380 28.41 15.61 -8.09
C SER A 380 29.16 14.76 -7.06
N ALA A 381 30.06 15.36 -6.27
CA ALA A 381 30.74 14.69 -5.18
C ALA A 381 29.76 14.25 -4.08
N PHE A 382 28.75 15.08 -3.76
CA PHE A 382 27.72 14.76 -2.78
C PHE A 382 26.89 13.55 -3.23
N VAL A 383 26.36 13.56 -4.46
CA VAL A 383 25.59 12.42 -4.99
C VAL A 383 26.45 11.15 -5.08
N LYS A 384 27.73 11.28 -5.43
CA LYS A 384 28.68 10.16 -5.36
C LYS A 384 28.84 9.60 -3.95
N ALA A 385 28.87 10.46 -2.93
CA ALA A 385 28.91 10.03 -1.53
C ALA A 385 27.63 9.27 -1.14
N VAL A 386 26.45 9.75 -1.56
CA VAL A 386 25.18 9.07 -1.30
C VAL A 386 25.13 7.69 -1.98
N LEU A 387 25.69 7.55 -3.17
CA LEU A 387 25.85 6.24 -3.83
C LEU A 387 26.75 5.29 -3.02
N HIS A 388 27.80 5.80 -2.36
CA HIS A 388 28.58 4.98 -1.42
C HIS A 388 27.75 4.62 -0.18
N PHE A 389 27.02 5.59 0.39
CA PHE A 389 26.16 5.37 1.56
C PHE A 389 25.07 4.33 1.31
N PHE A 390 24.62 4.17 0.07
CA PHE A 390 23.66 3.14 -0.31
C PHE A 390 24.11 1.71 0.08
N HIS A 391 25.42 1.47 0.17
CA HIS A 391 26.00 0.19 0.57
C HIS A 391 26.30 0.07 2.07
N ASP A 392 26.18 1.16 2.83
CA ASP A 392 26.33 1.16 4.29
C ASP A 392 24.97 0.91 4.96
N PRO A 393 24.88 -0.03 5.94
CA PRO A 393 23.61 -0.46 6.51
C PRO A 393 22.86 0.63 7.31
N VAL A 394 23.57 1.65 7.78
CA VAL A 394 23.00 2.75 8.58
C VAL A 394 22.84 3.98 7.69
N LEU A 395 23.90 4.38 6.99
CA LEU A 395 23.90 5.62 6.19
C LEU A 395 22.96 5.57 5.00
N CYS A 396 22.62 4.39 4.46
CA CYS A 396 21.66 4.31 3.36
C CYS A 396 20.28 4.88 3.73
N TYR A 397 19.96 4.97 5.02
CA TYR A 397 18.72 5.55 5.54
C TYR A 397 18.90 6.94 6.17
N GLN A 398 20.07 7.23 6.77
CA GLN A 398 20.30 8.47 7.53
C GLN A 398 21.05 9.57 6.77
N TRP A 399 21.55 9.30 5.55
CA TRP A 399 22.20 10.31 4.72
C TRP A 399 21.38 11.59 4.46
N PRO A 400 20.03 11.60 4.45
CA PRO A 400 19.27 12.83 4.25
C PRO A 400 19.59 13.91 5.29
N ARG A 401 20.09 13.54 6.47
CA ARG A 401 20.49 14.48 7.53
C ARG A 401 21.66 15.39 7.14
N PHE A 402 22.43 15.03 6.12
CA PHE A 402 23.49 15.88 5.57
C PHE A 402 22.97 16.90 4.54
N LEU A 403 21.70 16.82 4.14
CA LEU A 403 21.14 17.74 3.15
C LEU A 403 21.00 19.15 3.76
N PRO A 404 21.41 20.20 3.02
CA PRO A 404 21.24 21.57 3.47
C PRO A 404 19.75 21.97 3.47
N SER A 405 19.39 22.97 4.26
CA SER A 405 18.05 23.58 4.21
C SER A 405 17.82 24.24 2.85
N THR A 406 16.64 24.00 2.26
CA THR A 406 16.23 24.64 0.99
C THR A 406 15.64 26.04 1.19
N GLU A 407 15.39 26.46 2.44
CA GLU A 407 14.65 27.69 2.75
C GLU A 407 15.56 28.83 3.28
N ASP A 408 16.79 28.55 3.72
CA ASP A 408 17.53 29.44 4.63
C ASP A 408 18.80 30.14 4.10
N SER A 409 19.14 30.05 2.81
CA SER A 409 20.37 30.70 2.33
C SER A 409 20.12 32.15 1.88
N SER A 410 20.52 33.12 2.69
CA SER A 410 20.55 34.56 2.34
C SER A 410 21.57 34.90 1.24
N ASN A 411 22.51 33.99 0.96
CA ASN A 411 23.58 34.16 -0.02
C ASN A 411 23.30 33.35 -1.31
N SER A 412 23.27 34.04 -2.45
CA SER A 412 22.95 33.47 -3.77
C SER A 412 23.93 32.39 -4.24
N PHE A 413 25.19 32.41 -3.76
CA PHE A 413 26.15 31.38 -4.10
C PHE A 413 25.75 30.02 -3.50
N TRP A 414 25.42 30.00 -2.20
CA TRP A 414 25.09 28.76 -1.50
C TRP A 414 23.70 28.26 -1.84
N SER A 415 22.74 29.15 -2.10
CA SER A 415 21.43 28.76 -2.64
C SER A 415 21.58 28.02 -3.97
N SER A 416 22.45 28.51 -4.85
CA SER A 416 22.72 27.86 -6.14
C SER A 416 23.36 26.48 -5.98
N LEU A 417 24.20 26.26 -4.96
CA LEU A 417 24.75 24.93 -4.67
C LEU A 417 23.67 23.98 -4.17
N ASN A 418 22.78 24.44 -3.27
CA ASN A 418 21.66 23.64 -2.77
C ASN A 418 20.73 23.20 -3.91
N GLU A 419 20.40 24.11 -4.85
CA GLU A 419 19.60 23.76 -6.03
C GLU A 419 20.30 22.75 -6.93
N LYS A 420 21.61 22.88 -7.17
CA LYS A 420 22.38 21.89 -7.94
C LYS A 420 22.39 20.51 -7.27
N ILE A 421 22.52 20.44 -5.95
CA ILE A 421 22.40 19.18 -5.19
C ILE A 421 21.01 18.57 -5.39
N LYS A 422 19.96 19.40 -5.28
CA LYS A 422 18.57 18.98 -5.46
C LYS A 422 18.30 18.45 -6.87
N ASP A 423 18.75 19.15 -7.91
CA ASP A 423 18.61 18.73 -9.31
C ASP A 423 19.27 17.37 -9.58
N GLN A 424 20.45 17.14 -8.99
CA GLN A 424 21.13 15.85 -9.12
C GLN A 424 20.43 14.73 -8.35
N ILE A 425 19.88 15.01 -7.16
CA ILE A 425 19.06 14.04 -6.40
C ILE A 425 17.79 13.67 -7.19
N LEU A 426 17.16 14.63 -7.85
CA LEU A 426 15.97 14.40 -8.67
C LEU A 426 16.24 13.50 -9.90
N SER A 427 17.46 13.55 -10.43
CA SER A 427 17.86 12.88 -11.68
C SER A 427 18.69 11.62 -11.48
N THR A 428 19.22 11.37 -10.27
CA THR A 428 20.08 10.21 -9.98
C THR A 428 19.34 9.17 -9.13
N PRO A 429 19.35 7.88 -9.51
CA PRO A 429 18.80 6.83 -8.66
C PRO A 429 19.67 6.64 -7.42
N ILE A 430 19.16 7.06 -6.25
CA ILE A 430 19.86 6.97 -4.95
C ILE A 430 18.96 6.51 -3.80
N MET A 431 17.63 6.44 -4.01
CA MET A 431 16.68 6.13 -2.96
C MET A 431 16.58 4.64 -2.70
N ARG A 432 16.44 4.26 -1.42
CA ARG A 432 16.15 2.88 -1.03
C ARG A 432 14.65 2.63 -0.90
N SER A 433 14.13 1.76 -1.76
CA SER A 433 12.75 1.26 -1.68
C SER A 433 12.66 0.08 -0.70
N ARG A 434 11.47 -0.47 -0.47
CA ARG A 434 11.22 -1.46 0.61
C ARG A 434 11.90 -2.80 0.38
N HIS A 435 11.92 -3.27 -0.87
CA HIS A 435 12.29 -4.63 -1.24
C HIS A 435 13.40 -4.67 -2.30
N ARG A 436 13.55 -3.63 -3.15
CA ARG A 436 14.60 -3.64 -4.17
C ARG A 436 15.98 -3.34 -3.59
N MET A 437 16.96 -4.11 -4.05
CA MET A 437 18.37 -3.90 -3.75
C MET A 437 19.04 -2.83 -4.62
N GLN A 438 18.40 -2.43 -5.72
CA GLN A 438 18.92 -1.39 -6.61
C GLN A 438 18.34 -0.02 -6.23
N PRO A 439 19.12 1.07 -6.36
CA PRO A 439 18.63 2.40 -6.02
C PRO A 439 17.57 2.87 -7.01
N ARG A 440 16.64 3.70 -6.51
CA ARG A 440 15.52 4.26 -7.28
C ARG A 440 15.61 5.78 -7.36
N LEU A 441 15.04 6.35 -8.41
CA LEU A 441 14.83 7.81 -8.49
C LEU A 441 13.85 8.25 -7.41
N ILE A 442 14.13 9.39 -6.76
CA ILE A 442 13.23 9.98 -5.75
C ILE A 442 11.84 10.27 -6.31
N THR A 443 11.75 10.56 -7.61
CA THR A 443 10.48 10.80 -8.33
C THR A 443 9.69 9.53 -8.65
N LYS A 444 10.28 8.34 -8.43
CA LYS A 444 9.71 7.01 -8.68
C LYS A 444 9.44 6.22 -7.40
N VAL A 445 9.64 6.85 -6.24
CA VAL A 445 9.29 6.33 -4.92
C VAL A 445 8.39 7.33 -4.21
N TYR A 446 7.47 6.83 -3.42
CA TYR A 446 6.49 7.63 -2.69
C TYR A 446 6.51 7.29 -1.21
N GLN A 447 6.17 8.28 -0.38
CA GLN A 447 5.72 7.99 0.98
C GLN A 447 4.30 7.41 0.89
N LEU A 448 4.09 6.27 1.56
CA LEU A 448 2.78 5.63 1.63
C LEU A 448 1.78 6.56 2.33
N SER A 449 0.62 6.77 1.70
CA SER A 449 -0.44 7.58 2.28
C SER A 449 -1.27 6.78 3.29
N SER A 450 -1.81 7.46 4.30
CA SER A 450 -2.72 6.83 5.26
C SER A 450 -3.98 6.26 4.59
N ALA A 451 -4.42 6.87 3.49
CA ALA A 451 -5.56 6.42 2.69
C ALA A 451 -5.28 5.10 1.95
N SER A 452 -4.02 4.76 1.68
CA SER A 452 -3.63 3.52 1.01
C SER A 452 -3.00 2.49 1.95
N SER A 453 -3.18 2.68 3.27
CA SER A 453 -2.59 1.82 4.30
C SER A 453 -3.64 0.94 4.99
N ASP A 454 -3.27 -0.31 5.27
CA ASP A 454 -4.06 -1.24 6.08
C ASP A 454 -3.95 -0.95 7.60
N GLU A 455 -4.54 -1.81 8.43
CA GLU A 455 -4.48 -1.70 9.89
C GLU A 455 -3.07 -1.74 10.49
N ASN A 456 -2.10 -2.34 9.79
CA ASN A 456 -0.71 -2.48 10.24
C ASN A 456 0.21 -1.41 9.64
N GLY A 457 -0.33 -0.50 8.81
CA GLY A 457 0.46 0.48 8.07
C GLY A 457 1.20 -0.12 6.87
N ASP A 458 0.75 -1.27 6.36
CA ASP A 458 1.21 -1.84 5.09
C ASP A 458 0.34 -1.34 3.93
N CYS A 459 0.88 -1.34 2.72
CA CYS A 459 0.16 -0.86 1.55
C CYS A 459 -1.02 -1.80 1.21
N LEU A 460 -2.20 -1.23 0.94
CA LEU A 460 -3.38 -1.98 0.50
C LEU A 460 -3.08 -2.71 -0.83
N TYR A 461 -2.58 -1.96 -1.82
CA TYR A 461 -2.22 -2.45 -3.14
C TYR A 461 -0.71 -2.38 -3.31
N ASP A 462 -0.12 -3.34 -4.01
CA ASP A 462 1.33 -3.46 -4.13
C ASP A 462 1.74 -3.84 -5.54
N ASP A 463 2.85 -3.29 -5.99
CA ASP A 463 3.54 -3.66 -7.21
C ASP A 463 4.97 -3.99 -6.81
N THR A 464 5.23 -5.28 -6.57
CA THR A 464 6.55 -5.76 -6.14
C THR A 464 7.62 -5.57 -7.21
N SER A 465 7.22 -5.43 -8.48
CA SER A 465 8.15 -5.22 -9.58
C SER A 465 8.67 -3.78 -9.61
N GLU A 466 7.78 -2.81 -9.45
CA GLU A 466 8.14 -1.40 -9.37
C GLU A 466 8.64 -0.99 -7.98
N ASP A 467 8.15 -1.62 -6.93
CA ASP A 467 8.39 -1.28 -5.53
C ASP A 467 8.30 0.23 -5.26
N PRO A 468 7.09 0.80 -5.42
CA PRO A 468 6.89 2.23 -5.54
C PRO A 468 7.01 3.00 -4.23
N TYR A 469 7.20 2.33 -3.08
CA TYR A 469 7.24 3.00 -1.79
C TYR A 469 8.65 3.01 -1.20
N ILE A 470 8.96 4.09 -0.49
CA ILE A 470 10.20 4.23 0.26
C ILE A 470 10.29 3.21 1.40
N SER A 471 11.50 2.76 1.76
CA SER A 471 11.71 1.83 2.87
C SER A 471 11.18 2.38 4.20
N LYS A 472 10.59 1.51 5.03
CA LYS A 472 10.15 1.85 6.39
C LYS A 472 11.31 2.11 7.37
N MET A 473 12.55 1.83 6.97
CA MET A 473 13.75 2.08 7.76
C MET A 473 14.18 3.56 7.77
N TYR A 474 13.64 4.39 6.88
CA TYR A 474 13.78 5.84 6.99
C TYR A 474 12.93 6.35 8.15
N GLU A 475 13.52 7.17 9.03
CA GLU A 475 12.76 7.81 10.10
C GLU A 475 11.91 8.96 9.56
N GLN A 476 10.87 9.35 10.31
CA GLN A 476 9.95 10.40 9.87
C GLN A 476 10.65 11.75 9.65
N ASN A 477 11.69 12.07 10.44
CA ASN A 477 12.49 13.29 10.25
C ASN A 477 13.28 13.26 8.94
N ASP A 478 13.83 12.09 8.57
CA ASP A 478 14.57 11.91 7.32
C ASP A 478 13.62 12.02 6.10
N ILE A 479 12.40 11.48 6.22
CA ILE A 479 11.33 11.61 5.21
C ILE A 479 10.92 13.09 5.04
N SER A 480 10.78 13.83 6.14
CA SER A 480 10.47 15.27 6.10
C SER A 480 11.52 16.08 5.33
N ILE A 481 12.81 15.77 5.52
CA ILE A 481 13.89 16.39 4.73
C ILE A 481 13.75 16.01 3.25
N LEU A 482 13.53 14.73 2.94
CA LEU A 482 13.41 14.27 1.56
C LEU A 482 12.25 14.92 0.80
N HIS A 483 11.18 15.35 1.48
CA HIS A 483 10.09 16.09 0.85
C HIS A 483 10.53 17.41 0.21
N SER A 484 11.43 18.17 0.86
CA SER A 484 11.96 19.43 0.27
C SER A 484 12.86 19.18 -0.95
N TYR A 485 13.36 17.94 -1.09
CA TYR A 485 14.17 17.45 -2.20
C TYR A 485 13.38 16.67 -3.27
N GLY A 486 12.05 16.58 -3.12
CA GLY A 486 11.17 16.06 -4.17
C GLY A 486 10.56 14.67 -3.93
N LEU A 487 10.77 14.07 -2.74
CA LEU A 487 9.96 12.93 -2.32
C LEU A 487 8.50 13.37 -2.21
N ARG A 488 7.58 12.59 -2.78
CA ARG A 488 6.16 12.93 -2.79
C ARG A 488 5.38 11.95 -1.93
N LEU A 489 4.34 12.46 -1.28
CA LEU A 489 3.26 11.61 -0.80
C LEU A 489 2.57 10.98 -2.01
N GLU A 490 2.19 9.72 -1.89
CA GLU A 490 1.36 9.06 -2.89
C GLU A 490 0.08 9.87 -3.15
N MET A 491 -0.24 10.11 -4.43
CA MET A 491 -1.51 10.74 -4.82
C MET A 491 -2.51 9.69 -5.31
N ARG A 492 -3.78 10.11 -5.43
CA ARG A 492 -4.89 9.22 -5.82
C ARG A 492 -4.66 8.50 -7.15
N ARG A 493 -3.96 9.14 -8.10
CA ARG A 493 -3.72 8.58 -9.42
C ARG A 493 -2.79 7.36 -9.36
N GLU A 494 -1.75 7.44 -8.55
CA GLU A 494 -0.81 6.36 -8.29
C GLU A 494 -1.51 5.20 -7.56
N ALA A 495 -2.31 5.51 -6.53
CA ALA A 495 -3.10 4.51 -5.81
C ALA A 495 -4.07 3.76 -6.74
N LEU A 496 -4.77 4.48 -7.64
CA LEU A 496 -5.68 3.86 -8.62
C LEU A 496 -4.93 3.01 -9.66
N LYS A 497 -3.70 3.40 -10.03
CA LYS A 497 -2.84 2.59 -10.91
C LYS A 497 -2.48 1.26 -10.23
N LEU A 498 -2.13 1.29 -8.95
CA LEU A 498 -1.80 0.09 -8.16
C LEU A 498 -3.03 -0.78 -7.92
N LEU A 499 -4.20 -0.18 -7.66
CA LEU A 499 -5.47 -0.91 -7.58
C LEU A 499 -5.80 -1.60 -8.90
N LYS A 500 -5.63 -0.92 -10.04
CA LYS A 500 -5.84 -1.55 -11.35
C LYS A 500 -4.91 -2.75 -11.53
N TYR A 501 -3.63 -2.60 -11.19
CA TYR A 501 -2.66 -3.70 -11.23
C TYR A 501 -3.09 -4.87 -10.31
N ASP A 502 -3.54 -4.58 -9.08
CA ASP A 502 -4.05 -5.59 -8.16
C ASP A 502 -5.27 -6.32 -8.75
N LEU A 503 -6.23 -5.59 -9.34
CA LEU A 503 -7.42 -6.18 -9.93
C LEU A 503 -7.11 -7.08 -11.14
N ASP A 504 -6.09 -6.75 -11.93
CA ASP A 504 -5.66 -7.55 -13.08
C ASP A 504 -4.86 -8.80 -12.65
N ALA A 505 -4.36 -8.84 -11.41
CA ALA A 505 -3.60 -9.96 -10.87
C ALA A 505 -4.50 -11.16 -10.47
N SER A 506 -3.97 -12.38 -10.64
CA SER A 506 -4.66 -13.63 -10.27
C SER A 506 -4.83 -13.79 -8.75
N ASN A 507 -3.96 -13.15 -7.96
CA ASN A 507 -3.98 -13.12 -6.50
C ASN A 507 -4.41 -11.75 -5.94
N SER A 508 -5.31 -11.05 -6.65
CA SER A 508 -5.83 -9.74 -6.25
C SER A 508 -6.28 -9.72 -4.79
N ARG A 509 -5.74 -8.77 -4.02
CA ARG A 509 -6.11 -8.54 -2.62
C ARG A 509 -7.53 -7.99 -2.51
N MET A 510 -7.94 -7.14 -3.47
CA MET A 510 -9.32 -6.63 -3.51
C MET A 510 -10.35 -7.73 -3.79
N LYS A 511 -9.98 -8.76 -4.57
CA LYS A 511 -10.86 -9.89 -4.90
C LYS A 511 -10.90 -10.99 -3.83
N ASP A 512 -10.03 -10.91 -2.83
CA ASP A 512 -9.93 -11.89 -1.75
C ASP A 512 -10.95 -11.59 -0.62
N PHE A 513 -12.04 -12.36 -0.61
CA PHE A 513 -13.07 -12.29 0.43
C PHE A 513 -12.61 -12.83 1.79
N SER A 514 -11.46 -13.51 1.88
CA SER A 514 -10.93 -14.03 3.16
C SER A 514 -10.22 -12.96 3.99
N ARG A 515 -9.90 -11.79 3.40
CA ARG A 515 -9.30 -10.66 4.13
C ARG A 515 -10.22 -10.07 5.19
N SER A 516 -9.61 -9.39 6.16
CA SER A 516 -10.32 -8.76 7.27
C SER A 516 -11.34 -7.73 6.79
N GLN A 517 -12.43 -7.57 7.54
CA GLN A 517 -13.41 -6.50 7.28
C GLN A 517 -12.77 -5.12 7.40
N SER A 518 -11.78 -4.94 8.29
CA SER A 518 -10.98 -3.71 8.41
C SER A 518 -10.26 -3.39 7.10
N TRP A 519 -9.58 -4.38 6.50
CA TRP A 519 -8.86 -4.20 5.25
C TRP A 519 -9.82 -3.74 4.13
N HIS A 520 -10.98 -4.41 4.02
CA HIS A 520 -12.00 -4.07 3.03
C HIS A 520 -12.58 -2.66 3.24
N SER A 521 -12.81 -2.24 4.49
CA SER A 521 -13.22 -0.87 4.80
C SER A 521 -12.15 0.15 4.42
N ARG A 522 -10.88 -0.11 4.73
CA ARG A 522 -9.74 0.77 4.36
C ARG A 522 -9.54 0.89 2.86
N ALA A 523 -9.84 -0.16 2.10
CA ALA A 523 -9.87 -0.11 0.64
C ALA A 523 -11.09 0.65 0.10
N ALA A 524 -12.27 0.44 0.68
CA ALA A 524 -13.53 0.99 0.17
C ALA A 524 -13.74 2.48 0.48
N ILE A 525 -13.36 2.94 1.68
CA ILE A 525 -13.59 4.33 2.13
C ILE A 525 -12.95 5.36 1.20
N PRO A 526 -11.63 5.29 0.87
CA PRO A 526 -11.00 6.25 -0.03
C PRO A 526 -11.63 6.23 -1.42
N LEU A 527 -11.91 5.05 -1.97
CA LEU A 527 -12.54 4.91 -3.29
C LEU A 527 -13.94 5.52 -3.31
N ALA A 528 -14.72 5.30 -2.25
CA ALA A 528 -16.04 5.87 -2.11
C ALA A 528 -15.95 7.39 -2.04
N ASP A 529 -15.00 7.94 -1.30
CA ASP A 529 -14.82 9.39 -1.13
C ASP A 529 -14.27 10.07 -2.38
N TRP A 530 -13.42 9.38 -3.14
CA TRP A 530 -12.93 9.88 -4.43
C TRP A 530 -14.01 9.85 -5.52
N ALA A 531 -15.04 9.01 -5.35
CA ALA A 531 -16.20 8.94 -6.23
C ALA A 531 -17.29 10.01 -5.93
N ILE A 532 -17.01 11.04 -5.11
CA ILE A 532 -17.99 12.08 -4.76
C ILE A 532 -17.95 13.29 -5.72
N GLY A 533 -19.03 13.44 -6.49
CA GLY A 533 -19.50 14.72 -7.03
C GLY A 533 -18.74 15.30 -8.25
N PRO A 534 -19.27 16.37 -8.86
CA PRO A 534 -18.79 16.89 -10.15
C PRO A 534 -17.35 17.44 -10.12
N LYS A 535 -16.79 17.71 -8.93
CA LYS A 535 -15.41 18.21 -8.76
C LYS A 535 -14.34 17.16 -9.08
N PHE A 536 -14.67 15.86 -9.02
CA PHE A 536 -13.73 14.76 -9.25
C PHE A 536 -14.19 13.80 -10.35
N GLN A 537 -14.96 14.32 -11.32
CA GLN A 537 -15.59 13.53 -12.39
C GLN A 537 -14.63 12.58 -13.10
N ILE A 538 -13.42 13.04 -13.46
CA ILE A 538 -12.39 12.22 -14.12
C ILE A 538 -12.00 11.00 -13.25
N ILE A 539 -11.86 11.19 -11.93
CA ILE A 539 -11.50 10.10 -11.02
C ILE A 539 -12.66 9.13 -10.87
N THR A 540 -13.90 9.63 -10.75
CA THR A 540 -15.10 8.81 -10.71
C THR A 540 -15.20 7.94 -11.97
N GLU A 541 -15.00 8.51 -13.15
CA GLU A 541 -15.00 7.77 -14.42
C GLU A 541 -13.94 6.67 -14.44
N VAL A 542 -12.72 6.96 -13.97
CA VAL A 542 -11.67 5.92 -13.85
C VAL A 542 -12.13 4.80 -12.93
N ILE A 543 -12.65 5.10 -11.73
CA ILE A 543 -13.13 4.08 -10.78
C ILE A 543 -14.27 3.25 -11.39
N GLN A 544 -15.19 3.89 -12.12
CA GLN A 544 -16.32 3.21 -12.77
C GLN A 544 -15.89 2.22 -13.87
N THR A 545 -14.73 2.44 -14.48
CA THR A 545 -14.16 1.50 -15.48
C THR A 545 -13.45 0.30 -14.86
N LEU A 546 -13.09 0.34 -13.58
CA LEU A 546 -12.36 -0.75 -12.91
C LEU A 546 -13.31 -1.93 -12.59
N PRO A 547 -12.83 -3.19 -12.72
CA PRO A 547 -13.62 -4.38 -12.41
C PRO A 547 -13.71 -4.59 -10.88
N LEU A 548 -14.41 -3.69 -10.18
CA LEU A 548 -14.52 -3.63 -8.72
C LEU A 548 -15.74 -4.38 -8.14
N ILE A 549 -16.70 -4.74 -8.97
CA ILE A 549 -17.99 -5.25 -8.53
C ILE A 549 -17.99 -6.77 -8.68
N PRO A 550 -17.99 -7.54 -7.57
CA PRO A 550 -18.18 -8.98 -7.63
C PRO A 550 -19.63 -9.32 -7.97
N LEU A 551 -19.83 -10.18 -8.96
CA LEU A 551 -21.14 -10.69 -9.33
C LEU A 551 -21.37 -12.07 -8.69
N GLN A 552 -22.64 -12.43 -8.50
CA GLN A 552 -23.01 -13.74 -7.94
C GLN A 552 -22.58 -14.95 -8.79
N ASN A 553 -22.32 -14.75 -10.08
CA ASN A 553 -21.80 -15.79 -10.96
C ASN A 553 -20.28 -16.03 -10.78
N GLY A 554 -19.61 -15.28 -9.88
CA GLY A 554 -18.18 -15.38 -9.60
C GLY A 554 -17.31 -14.38 -10.37
N ASP A 555 -17.86 -13.72 -11.41
CA ASP A 555 -17.12 -12.75 -12.21
C ASP A 555 -16.98 -11.40 -11.48
N TRP A 556 -15.94 -10.65 -11.82
CA TRP A 556 -15.77 -9.26 -11.40
C TRP A 556 -15.96 -8.33 -12.58
N THR A 557 -16.78 -7.30 -12.41
CA THR A 557 -17.16 -6.39 -13.49
C THR A 557 -17.00 -4.93 -13.12
N SER A 558 -16.95 -4.07 -14.14
CA SER A 558 -17.09 -2.63 -13.99
C SER A 558 -18.54 -2.19 -14.19
N ILE A 559 -18.90 -1.02 -13.64
CA ILE A 559 -20.22 -0.42 -13.89
C ILE A 559 -20.31 0.17 -15.30
N SER A 560 -19.17 0.58 -15.88
CA SER A 560 -19.10 1.04 -17.28
C SER A 560 -19.45 -0.06 -18.29
N SER A 561 -19.27 -1.35 -17.95
CA SER A 561 -19.70 -2.47 -18.81
C SER A 561 -21.23 -2.65 -18.84
N GLY A 562 -21.99 -1.90 -18.03
CA GLY A 562 -23.46 -1.90 -18.00
C GLY A 562 -24.03 -1.99 -16.57
N LEU A 563 -25.35 -1.88 -16.46
CA LEU A 563 -26.04 -1.81 -15.17
C LEU A 563 -25.81 -3.05 -14.30
N VAL A 564 -25.51 -2.80 -13.02
CA VAL A 564 -25.40 -3.80 -11.96
C VAL A 564 -26.45 -3.48 -10.91
N TYR A 565 -27.11 -4.53 -10.42
CA TYR A 565 -28.17 -4.41 -9.43
C TYR A 565 -27.75 -5.01 -8.09
N LEU A 566 -28.31 -4.48 -7.00
CA LEU A 566 -28.28 -5.13 -5.70
C LEU A 566 -28.95 -6.53 -5.79
N PRO A 567 -28.53 -7.50 -4.97
CA PRO A 567 -29.06 -8.87 -5.03
C PRO A 567 -30.52 -9.00 -4.58
N THR A 568 -31.07 -7.95 -3.96
CA THR A 568 -32.41 -7.92 -3.41
C THR A 568 -33.16 -6.66 -3.85
N THR A 569 -34.48 -6.76 -3.98
CA THR A 569 -35.40 -5.62 -4.09
C THR A 569 -36.31 -5.61 -2.87
N HIS A 570 -36.32 -4.53 -2.09
CA HIS A 570 -37.03 -4.41 -0.81
C HIS A 570 -36.79 -5.61 0.13
N SER A 571 -35.53 -6.06 0.21
CA SER A 571 -35.11 -7.27 0.95
C SER A 571 -35.58 -8.61 0.37
N VAL A 572 -36.19 -8.63 -0.82
CA VAL A 572 -36.59 -9.85 -1.51
C VAL A 572 -35.50 -10.28 -2.51
N PRO A 573 -34.92 -11.50 -2.41
CA PRO A 573 -33.87 -11.97 -3.32
C PRO A 573 -34.33 -12.06 -4.78
N ILE A 574 -33.57 -11.46 -5.70
CA ILE A 574 -33.87 -11.49 -7.13
C ILE A 574 -33.49 -12.87 -7.73
N PRO A 575 -34.37 -13.52 -8.53
CA PRO A 575 -34.05 -14.80 -9.16
C PRO A 575 -32.87 -14.71 -10.16
N LEU A 576 -31.94 -15.67 -10.07
CA LEU A 576 -30.64 -15.61 -10.76
C LEU A 576 -30.73 -15.89 -12.27
N ASP A 577 -31.73 -16.65 -12.72
CA ASP A 577 -31.86 -17.07 -14.12
C ASP A 577 -32.45 -15.98 -15.04
N LEU A 578 -32.80 -14.82 -14.48
CA LEU A 578 -33.37 -13.69 -15.20
C LEU A 578 -32.32 -12.87 -15.97
N GLY A 579 -31.04 -13.20 -15.86
CA GLY A 579 -29.96 -12.57 -16.63
C GLY A 579 -29.52 -11.20 -16.13
N TYR A 580 -29.92 -10.82 -14.91
CA TYR A 580 -29.45 -9.60 -14.25
C TYR A 580 -28.02 -9.77 -13.74
N ARG A 581 -27.24 -8.69 -13.83
CA ARG A 581 -25.92 -8.62 -13.21
C ARG A 581 -26.07 -8.25 -11.74
N LEU A 582 -26.21 -9.26 -10.90
CA LEU A 582 -26.46 -9.11 -9.46
C LEU A 582 -25.14 -9.09 -8.68
N LEU A 583 -24.97 -8.07 -7.83
CA LEU A 583 -23.86 -7.96 -6.88
C LEU A 583 -23.86 -9.15 -5.90
N ASP A 584 -22.68 -9.69 -5.62
CA ASP A 584 -22.49 -10.79 -4.66
C ASP A 584 -22.84 -10.32 -3.22
N PRO A 585 -23.81 -10.98 -2.53
CA PRO A 585 -24.19 -10.63 -1.16
C PRO A 585 -23.03 -10.64 -0.16
N ARG A 586 -22.00 -11.47 -0.38
CA ARG A 586 -20.81 -11.51 0.49
C ARG A 586 -20.08 -10.16 0.52
N ALA A 587 -20.17 -9.38 -0.56
CA ALA A 587 -19.57 -8.06 -0.64
C ALA A 587 -20.35 -6.98 0.14
N LEU A 588 -21.62 -7.25 0.46
CA LEU A 588 -22.51 -6.36 1.21
C LEU A 588 -22.44 -6.56 2.72
N VAL A 589 -21.71 -7.57 3.21
CA VAL A 589 -21.45 -7.76 4.64
C VAL A 589 -20.69 -6.56 5.23
N ASN A 590 -19.87 -5.88 4.40
CA ASN A 590 -19.15 -4.67 4.77
C ASN A 590 -19.96 -3.41 4.35
N PRO A 591 -20.36 -2.54 5.31
CA PRO A 591 -21.17 -1.35 5.00
C PRO A 591 -20.41 -0.30 4.17
N ASP A 592 -19.08 -0.21 4.29
CA ASP A 592 -18.28 0.73 3.50
C ASP A 592 -18.17 0.28 2.04
N ARG A 593 -18.11 -1.04 1.79
CA ARG A 593 -18.20 -1.60 0.43
C ARG A 593 -19.57 -1.36 -0.18
N GLU A 594 -20.65 -1.57 0.57
CA GLU A 594 -22.00 -1.25 0.11
C GLU A 594 -22.11 0.24 -0.30
N LYS A 595 -21.57 1.13 0.54
CA LYS A 595 -21.51 2.57 0.26
C LYS A 595 -20.71 2.88 -1.00
N LEU A 596 -19.55 2.24 -1.20
CA LEU A 596 -18.77 2.35 -2.44
C LEU A 596 -19.59 1.93 -3.66
N PHE A 597 -20.21 0.75 -3.63
CA PHE A 597 -20.97 0.21 -4.77
C PHE A 597 -22.14 1.12 -5.15
N LYS A 598 -22.89 1.61 -4.16
CA LYS A 598 -23.97 2.58 -4.38
C LYS A 598 -23.45 3.88 -4.99
N ARG A 599 -22.28 4.37 -4.55
CA ARG A 599 -21.67 5.61 -5.09
C ARG A 599 -21.18 5.47 -6.54
N ILE A 600 -20.60 4.32 -6.90
CA ILE A 600 -20.10 4.13 -8.27
C ILE A 600 -21.23 3.85 -9.28
N GLY A 601 -22.42 3.45 -8.81
CA GLY A 601 -23.62 3.35 -9.66
C GLY A 601 -24.37 2.02 -9.59
N VAL A 602 -24.11 1.16 -8.59
CA VAL A 602 -24.96 -0.01 -8.33
C VAL A 602 -26.30 0.45 -7.79
N ILE A 603 -27.39 -0.01 -8.41
CA ILE A 603 -28.75 0.42 -8.11
C ILE A 603 -29.62 -0.73 -7.64
N GLU A 604 -30.74 -0.42 -6.98
CA GLU A 604 -31.75 -1.41 -6.66
C GLU A 604 -32.70 -1.59 -7.86
N ALA A 605 -33.01 -2.84 -8.21
CA ALA A 605 -33.96 -3.12 -9.30
C ALA A 605 -35.39 -2.78 -8.86
N GLN A 606 -36.20 -2.26 -9.77
CA GLN A 606 -37.62 -1.99 -9.49
C GLN A 606 -38.42 -3.30 -9.45
N VAL A 607 -39.35 -3.42 -8.50
CA VAL A 607 -40.20 -4.63 -8.34
C VAL A 607 -40.89 -4.99 -9.66
N GLU A 608 -41.49 -4.01 -10.33
CA GLU A 608 -42.22 -4.20 -11.59
C GLU A 608 -41.31 -4.74 -12.70
N GLN A 609 -40.05 -4.27 -12.74
CA GLN A 609 -39.07 -4.69 -13.74
C GLN A 609 -38.77 -6.18 -13.59
N ILE A 610 -38.56 -6.67 -12.37
CA ILE A 610 -38.30 -8.09 -12.11
C ILE A 610 -39.55 -8.94 -12.40
N GLN A 611 -40.73 -8.48 -11.97
CA GLN A 611 -41.99 -9.19 -12.24
C GLN A 611 -42.25 -9.35 -13.74
N ASN A 612 -42.01 -8.30 -14.54
CA ASN A 612 -42.17 -8.36 -15.99
C ASN A 612 -41.15 -9.33 -16.64
N SER A 613 -39.91 -9.38 -16.13
CA SER A 613 -38.90 -10.32 -16.63
C SER A 613 -39.30 -11.78 -16.35
N ILE A 614 -39.87 -12.06 -15.17
CA ILE A 614 -40.45 -13.38 -14.84
C ILE A 614 -41.59 -13.70 -15.82
N GLU A 615 -42.51 -12.77 -16.06
CA GLU A 615 -43.63 -12.99 -16.99
C GLU A 615 -43.16 -13.29 -18.43
N VAL A 616 -42.20 -12.52 -18.95
CA VAL A 616 -41.61 -12.74 -20.27
C VAL A 616 -40.97 -14.14 -20.37
N ARG A 617 -40.33 -14.61 -19.31
CA ARG A 617 -39.71 -15.95 -19.23
C ARG A 617 -40.74 -17.06 -19.50
N TYR A 618 -41.95 -16.95 -18.96
CA TYR A 618 -43.02 -17.94 -19.15
C TYR A 618 -43.80 -17.75 -20.47
N ASN A 619 -43.75 -16.57 -21.07
CA ASN A 619 -44.40 -16.27 -22.36
C ASN A 619 -43.54 -16.65 -23.58
N LYS A 620 -42.22 -16.78 -23.41
CA LYS A 620 -41.29 -17.01 -24.52
C LYS A 620 -41.29 -18.48 -24.96
N PHE A 621 -41.68 -18.73 -26.21
CA PHE A 621 -41.67 -20.06 -26.81
C PHE A 621 -40.25 -20.65 -26.82
N GLY A 622 -40.10 -21.91 -26.38
CA GLY A 622 -38.82 -22.64 -26.37
C GLY A 622 -37.93 -22.46 -25.13
N GLN A 623 -38.23 -21.53 -24.21
CA GLN A 623 -37.54 -21.48 -22.91
C GLN A 623 -38.23 -22.37 -21.88
N THR A 624 -37.42 -23.15 -21.15
CA THR A 624 -37.90 -24.02 -20.07
C THR A 624 -37.27 -23.56 -18.76
N THR A 625 -38.09 -23.37 -17.73
CA THR A 625 -37.64 -23.07 -16.36
C THR A 625 -37.46 -24.38 -15.60
N THR A 626 -36.42 -24.53 -14.78
CA THR A 626 -36.27 -25.69 -13.89
C THR A 626 -37.24 -25.61 -12.71
N LEU A 627 -37.33 -26.68 -11.92
CA LEU A 627 -38.14 -26.70 -10.70
C LEU A 627 -37.66 -25.63 -9.72
N GLU A 628 -36.36 -25.54 -9.50
CA GLU A 628 -35.72 -24.62 -8.55
C GLU A 628 -35.94 -23.16 -8.97
N GLN A 629 -35.79 -22.87 -10.27
CA GLN A 629 -36.10 -21.56 -10.83
C GLN A 629 -37.58 -21.22 -10.67
N SER A 630 -38.47 -22.17 -10.91
CA SER A 630 -39.91 -21.98 -10.74
C SER A 630 -40.28 -21.65 -9.29
N VAL A 631 -39.71 -22.37 -8.32
CA VAL A 631 -39.86 -22.09 -6.88
C VAL A 631 -39.38 -20.68 -6.58
N SER A 632 -38.17 -20.30 -7.01
CA SER A 632 -37.60 -18.95 -6.81
C SER A 632 -38.48 -17.85 -7.41
N HIS A 633 -39.02 -18.05 -8.62
CA HIS A 633 -39.93 -17.11 -9.26
C HIS A 633 -41.21 -16.91 -8.45
N LEU A 634 -41.84 -18.00 -7.98
CA LEU A 634 -43.07 -17.93 -7.20
C LEU A 634 -42.83 -17.31 -5.82
N HIS A 635 -41.71 -17.60 -5.16
CA HIS A 635 -41.31 -16.94 -3.91
C HIS A 635 -41.18 -15.42 -4.11
N TYR A 636 -40.51 -14.97 -5.18
CA TYR A 636 -40.39 -13.55 -5.50
C TYR A 636 -41.75 -12.89 -5.76
N LEU A 637 -42.60 -13.53 -6.56
CA LEU A 637 -43.93 -13.02 -6.89
C LEU A 637 -44.84 -12.90 -5.66
N TYR A 638 -44.74 -13.84 -4.71
CA TYR A 638 -45.46 -13.80 -3.45
C TYR A 638 -44.96 -12.67 -2.54
N LEU A 639 -43.65 -12.59 -2.31
CA LEU A 639 -43.05 -11.60 -1.42
C LEU A 639 -43.22 -10.15 -1.92
N THR A 640 -43.40 -9.97 -3.23
CA THR A 640 -43.61 -8.65 -3.87
C THR A 640 -45.05 -8.36 -4.26
N HIS A 641 -46.01 -9.15 -3.78
CA HIS A 641 -47.42 -8.99 -4.09
C HIS A 641 -48.05 -7.85 -3.27
N HIS A 642 -48.65 -6.86 -3.95
CA HIS A 642 -49.37 -5.73 -3.33
C HIS A 642 -50.78 -5.55 -3.92
N ASP A 643 -51.71 -5.09 -3.08
CA ASP A 643 -53.19 -5.09 -3.25
C ASP A 643 -53.74 -4.32 -4.48
N GLY A 644 -52.87 -3.61 -5.23
CA GLY A 644 -53.23 -2.83 -6.41
C GLY A 644 -53.13 -3.54 -7.76
N ASN A 645 -52.44 -4.69 -7.86
CA ASN A 645 -52.13 -5.33 -9.15
C ASN A 645 -53.21 -6.36 -9.57
N ARG A 646 -54.39 -5.86 -9.97
CA ARG A 646 -55.54 -6.71 -10.40
C ARG A 646 -55.36 -7.45 -11.73
N ARG A 647 -54.28 -7.23 -12.48
CA ARG A 647 -53.98 -7.99 -13.71
C ARG A 647 -52.99 -9.11 -13.40
N SER A 648 -53.44 -10.34 -13.60
CA SER A 648 -52.66 -11.55 -13.31
C SER A 648 -51.49 -11.72 -14.28
N LYS A 649 -50.31 -11.19 -13.93
CA LYS A 649 -49.00 -11.48 -14.57
C LYS A 649 -48.55 -12.96 -14.47
N VAL A 650 -49.49 -13.87 -14.19
CA VAL A 650 -49.30 -15.30 -13.90
C VAL A 650 -50.19 -16.19 -14.78
N ASP A 651 -50.86 -15.65 -15.81
CA ASP A 651 -51.78 -16.42 -16.65
C ASP A 651 -51.12 -17.56 -17.42
N ASN A 652 -49.89 -17.31 -17.89
CA ASN A 652 -49.09 -18.30 -18.60
C ASN A 652 -48.06 -18.99 -17.71
N LEU A 653 -48.10 -18.77 -16.39
CA LEU A 653 -47.19 -19.40 -15.45
C LEU A 653 -47.37 -20.93 -15.48
N VAL A 654 -46.24 -21.64 -15.52
CA VAL A 654 -46.19 -23.11 -15.55
C VAL A 654 -45.45 -23.57 -14.30
N ILE A 655 -46.04 -24.52 -13.58
CA ILE A 655 -45.49 -25.09 -12.35
C ILE A 655 -45.16 -26.57 -12.55
N TYR A 656 -44.36 -27.09 -11.62
CA TYR A 656 -44.02 -28.51 -11.57
C TYR A 656 -44.98 -29.28 -10.69
N VAL A 657 -45.42 -30.43 -11.18
CA VAL A 657 -46.21 -31.40 -10.41
C VAL A 657 -45.34 -32.60 -10.06
N GLU A 658 -45.81 -33.45 -9.16
CA GLU A 658 -45.18 -34.73 -8.83
C GLU A 658 -44.86 -35.53 -10.10
N GLY A 659 -43.66 -36.10 -10.17
CA GLY A 659 -43.10 -36.68 -11.41
C GLY A 659 -42.44 -35.65 -12.35
N ARG A 660 -42.21 -34.41 -11.88
CA ARG A 660 -41.50 -33.31 -12.58
C ARG A 660 -42.13 -32.90 -13.92
N LEU A 661 -43.43 -33.09 -14.07
CA LEU A 661 -44.18 -32.63 -15.23
C LEU A 661 -44.55 -31.15 -15.10
N ARG A 662 -44.53 -30.42 -16.21
CA ARG A 662 -44.82 -28.99 -16.28
C ARG A 662 -46.29 -28.76 -16.66
N ILE A 663 -47.04 -28.07 -15.80
CA ILE A 663 -48.48 -27.83 -15.98
C ILE A 663 -48.83 -26.37 -15.74
N ASN A 664 -49.72 -25.81 -16.56
CA ASN A 664 -50.35 -24.53 -16.27
C ASN A 664 -51.57 -24.78 -15.34
N PRO A 665 -51.54 -24.32 -14.08
CA PRO A 665 -52.58 -24.57 -13.07
C PRO A 665 -53.94 -23.93 -13.40
N LYS A 666 -53.97 -22.89 -14.24
CA LYS A 666 -55.21 -22.27 -14.71
C LYS A 666 -55.88 -23.07 -15.84
N ARG A 667 -55.13 -23.95 -16.53
CA ARG A 667 -55.65 -24.80 -17.62
C ARG A 667 -55.97 -26.23 -17.18
N LYS A 668 -55.23 -26.78 -16.21
CA LYS A 668 -55.46 -28.11 -15.64
C LYS A 668 -55.49 -28.02 -14.13
N CYS A 669 -56.40 -28.77 -13.50
CA CYS A 669 -56.44 -28.83 -12.03
C CYS A 669 -55.15 -29.44 -11.48
N VAL A 670 -54.55 -28.71 -10.55
CA VAL A 670 -53.42 -29.12 -9.72
C VAL A 670 -53.85 -28.97 -8.27
N TYR A 671 -53.55 -29.96 -7.43
CA TYR A 671 -53.93 -30.01 -6.02
C TYR A 671 -52.71 -30.01 -5.12
N VAL A 672 -52.88 -29.57 -3.87
CA VAL A 672 -51.89 -29.81 -2.82
C VAL A 672 -52.18 -31.17 -2.19
N ALA A 673 -51.15 -32.01 -2.07
CA ALA A 673 -51.27 -33.30 -1.40
C ALA A 673 -51.38 -33.07 0.12
N ASN A 674 -52.59 -33.19 0.68
CA ASN A 674 -52.84 -33.10 2.12
C ASN A 674 -53.54 -34.36 2.64
N ASP A 675 -53.37 -34.65 3.94
CA ASP A 675 -53.94 -35.86 4.56
C ASP A 675 -55.36 -35.66 5.11
N HIS A 676 -56.04 -34.58 4.73
CA HIS A 676 -57.42 -34.35 5.13
C HIS A 676 -58.31 -35.51 4.65
N PRO A 677 -59.22 -36.07 5.48
CA PRO A 677 -60.04 -37.23 5.09
C PRO A 677 -60.86 -37.02 3.82
N CYS A 678 -61.40 -35.81 3.62
CA CYS A 678 -62.10 -35.39 2.40
C CYS A 678 -61.20 -34.64 1.40
N GLY A 679 -59.88 -34.75 1.52
CA GLY A 679 -58.89 -34.11 0.67
C GLY A 679 -58.62 -34.92 -0.62
N PRO A 680 -58.14 -34.27 -1.70
CA PRO A 680 -57.86 -34.94 -2.98
C PRO A 680 -56.90 -36.13 -2.90
N LYS A 681 -55.95 -36.15 -1.95
CA LYS A 681 -55.01 -37.27 -1.77
C LYS A 681 -55.74 -38.52 -1.26
N ARG A 682 -56.39 -38.43 -0.09
CA ARG A 682 -57.10 -39.54 0.56
C ARG A 682 -58.27 -40.11 -0.25
N LEU A 683 -58.96 -39.25 -1.00
CA LEU A 683 -60.12 -39.65 -1.79
C LEU A 683 -59.74 -40.35 -3.11
N LEU A 684 -58.59 -40.02 -3.69
CA LEU A 684 -58.21 -40.45 -5.04
C LEU A 684 -56.99 -41.39 -5.06
N GLU A 685 -56.31 -41.60 -3.93
CA GLU A 685 -55.24 -42.59 -3.82
C GLU A 685 -55.75 -44.03 -4.01
N PRO A 686 -54.94 -44.94 -4.60
CA PRO A 686 -55.27 -46.36 -4.66
C PRO A 686 -55.43 -46.95 -3.26
N THR A 687 -56.41 -47.84 -3.11
CA THR A 687 -56.66 -48.62 -1.88
C THR A 687 -56.94 -50.08 -2.27
N GLU A 688 -57.07 -50.98 -1.31
CA GLU A 688 -57.40 -52.39 -1.59
C GLU A 688 -58.68 -52.56 -2.42
N THR A 689 -59.65 -51.64 -2.28
CA THR A 689 -60.97 -51.69 -2.91
C THR A 689 -61.16 -50.65 -4.03
N ALA A 690 -60.17 -49.79 -4.31
CA ALA A 690 -60.30 -48.72 -5.31
C ALA A 690 -59.00 -48.51 -6.12
N PRO A 691 -59.07 -48.43 -7.46
CA PRO A 691 -57.90 -48.47 -8.34
C PRO A 691 -57.05 -47.17 -8.34
N GLY A 692 -57.53 -46.09 -7.71
CA GLY A 692 -56.95 -44.76 -7.77
C GLY A 692 -57.47 -43.94 -8.95
N TYR A 693 -57.43 -42.61 -8.84
CA TYR A 693 -57.80 -41.69 -9.92
C TYR A 693 -56.68 -40.69 -10.18
N PRO A 694 -56.14 -40.61 -11.41
CA PRO A 694 -54.97 -39.79 -11.70
C PRO A 694 -55.30 -38.31 -11.61
N VAL A 695 -54.62 -37.60 -10.71
CA VAL A 695 -54.65 -36.14 -10.60
C VAL A 695 -53.23 -35.60 -10.46
N ASN A 696 -53.06 -34.32 -10.76
CA ASN A 696 -51.76 -33.67 -10.63
C ASN A 696 -51.64 -33.08 -9.23
N TYR A 697 -50.62 -33.49 -8.49
CA TYR A 697 -50.25 -32.90 -7.20
C TYR A 697 -49.08 -31.93 -7.39
N LEU A 698 -49.14 -30.76 -6.75
CA LEU A 698 -48.03 -29.80 -6.76
C LEU A 698 -46.78 -30.46 -6.17
N HIS A 699 -45.63 -30.26 -6.81
CA HIS A 699 -44.36 -30.85 -6.37
C HIS A 699 -43.99 -30.41 -4.93
N SER A 700 -43.50 -31.33 -4.09
CA SER A 700 -43.16 -31.06 -2.68
C SER A 700 -42.24 -29.85 -2.48
N SER A 701 -41.29 -29.61 -3.38
CA SER A 701 -40.31 -28.52 -3.30
C SER A 701 -40.89 -27.11 -3.26
N TYR A 702 -42.17 -26.90 -3.63
CA TYR A 702 -42.83 -25.59 -3.41
C TYR A 702 -43.20 -25.34 -1.93
N PHE A 703 -43.09 -26.36 -1.07
CA PHE A 703 -43.32 -26.29 0.37
C PHE A 703 -42.02 -26.49 1.18
N GLU A 704 -40.91 -26.74 0.51
CA GLU A 704 -39.58 -26.78 1.13
C GLU A 704 -39.11 -25.33 1.37
N ASN A 705 -39.06 -24.90 2.63
CA ASN A 705 -38.72 -23.53 3.04
C ASN A 705 -39.65 -22.45 2.47
N PRO A 706 -40.95 -22.46 2.81
CA PRO A 706 -41.90 -21.48 2.29
C PRO A 706 -41.53 -20.07 2.79
N PRO A 707 -41.73 -19.03 1.95
CA PRO A 707 -41.47 -17.65 2.32
C PRO A 707 -42.35 -17.23 3.51
N ALA A 708 -41.74 -16.63 4.53
CA ALA A 708 -42.46 -16.07 5.68
C ALA A 708 -43.34 -14.89 5.22
N ASN A 709 -44.62 -14.90 5.60
CA ASN A 709 -45.69 -13.97 5.22
C ASN A 709 -45.24 -12.70 4.48
N GLY A 710 -45.21 -12.79 3.14
CA GLY A 710 -45.06 -11.63 2.27
C GLY A 710 -46.31 -10.77 2.36
N SER A 711 -46.14 -9.50 2.73
CA SER A 711 -47.15 -8.43 2.71
C SER A 711 -48.43 -8.57 3.56
N GLY A 712 -48.59 -9.62 4.36
CA GLY A 712 -49.50 -9.62 5.53
C GLY A 712 -50.99 -9.94 5.29
N LEU A 713 -51.40 -10.37 4.09
CA LEU A 713 -52.82 -10.63 3.78
C LEU A 713 -53.17 -12.11 3.56
N LEU A 714 -52.27 -12.93 2.99
CA LEU A 714 -52.52 -14.35 2.73
C LEU A 714 -51.29 -15.20 3.09
N SER A 715 -51.54 -16.40 3.62
CA SER A 715 -50.51 -17.43 3.75
C SER A 715 -49.96 -17.83 2.37
N TRP A 716 -48.77 -18.41 2.34
CA TRP A 716 -48.20 -18.97 1.10
C TRP A 716 -49.17 -19.92 0.39
N GLU A 717 -49.84 -20.80 1.13
CA GLU A 717 -50.84 -21.71 0.59
C GLU A 717 -52.06 -20.99 0.02
N ASP A 718 -52.61 -20.03 0.77
CA ASP A 718 -53.78 -19.27 0.32
C ASP A 718 -53.48 -18.41 -0.92
N TRP A 719 -52.24 -17.92 -1.03
CA TRP A 719 -51.78 -17.21 -2.22
C TRP A 719 -51.65 -18.15 -3.44
N LEU A 720 -51.10 -19.36 -3.27
CA LEU A 720 -51.07 -20.37 -4.32
C LEU A 720 -52.49 -20.74 -4.80
N TYR A 721 -53.46 -20.85 -3.89
CA TYR A 721 -54.86 -21.11 -4.24
C TYR A 721 -55.49 -19.95 -5.01
N THR A 722 -55.28 -18.72 -4.53
CA THR A 722 -56.00 -17.54 -5.03
C THR A 722 -55.42 -17.01 -6.34
N PHE A 723 -54.09 -16.96 -6.47
CA PHE A 723 -53.42 -16.25 -7.57
C PHE A 723 -52.79 -17.18 -8.60
N VAL A 724 -52.20 -18.30 -8.16
CA VAL A 724 -51.58 -19.28 -9.06
C VAL A 724 -52.63 -20.19 -9.69
N GLY A 725 -53.75 -20.45 -9.02
CA GLY A 725 -54.85 -21.28 -9.52
C GLY A 725 -54.80 -22.73 -9.07
N ILE A 726 -54.01 -23.01 -8.01
CA ILE A 726 -54.03 -24.32 -7.35
C ILE A 726 -55.41 -24.55 -6.74
N GLN A 727 -55.92 -25.78 -6.84
CA GLN A 727 -57.25 -26.12 -6.37
C GLN A 727 -57.19 -26.64 -4.94
N ARG A 728 -57.92 -25.98 -4.03
CA ARG A 728 -58.02 -26.41 -2.63
C ARG A 728 -58.92 -27.65 -2.46
N ARG A 729 -59.92 -27.80 -3.31
CA ARG A 729 -60.95 -28.85 -3.25
C ARG A 729 -61.26 -29.41 -4.62
N LEU A 730 -61.80 -30.62 -4.66
CA LEU A 730 -62.31 -31.24 -5.88
C LEU A 730 -63.56 -30.47 -6.38
N PRO A 731 -63.67 -30.15 -7.68
CA PRO A 731 -64.91 -29.60 -8.22
C PRO A 731 -65.99 -30.68 -8.21
N VAL A 732 -67.21 -30.36 -7.75
CA VAL A 732 -68.35 -31.30 -7.86
C VAL A 732 -68.75 -31.46 -9.33
N ALA A 733 -68.77 -30.35 -10.06
CA ALA A 733 -69.16 -30.29 -11.46
C ALA A 733 -68.24 -29.36 -12.27
N ARG A 734 -68.19 -29.59 -13.58
CA ARG A 734 -67.62 -28.68 -14.57
C ARG A 734 -68.71 -28.35 -15.59
N VAL A 735 -69.13 -27.09 -15.62
CA VAL A 735 -70.22 -26.60 -16.48
C VAL A 735 -71.50 -27.39 -16.20
N ASP A 736 -71.88 -28.34 -17.06
CA ASP A 736 -73.11 -29.14 -16.97
C ASP A 736 -72.86 -30.65 -16.79
N LYS A 737 -71.65 -31.06 -16.44
CA LYS A 737 -71.30 -32.45 -16.13
C LYS A 737 -70.65 -32.57 -14.76
N LEU A 738 -70.81 -33.73 -14.11
CA LEU A 738 -70.05 -34.04 -12.91
C LEU A 738 -68.56 -34.13 -13.23
N SER A 739 -67.72 -33.76 -12.27
CA SER A 739 -66.28 -33.93 -12.47
C SER A 739 -65.92 -35.41 -12.43
N GLY A 740 -64.98 -35.84 -13.27
CA GLY A 740 -64.54 -37.24 -13.30
C GLY A 740 -64.02 -37.74 -11.95
N ALA A 741 -63.37 -36.88 -11.17
CA ALA A 741 -62.92 -37.21 -9.81
C ALA A 741 -64.11 -37.40 -8.84
N PHE A 742 -65.17 -36.60 -8.97
CA PHE A 742 -66.38 -36.76 -8.14
C PHE A 742 -67.18 -38.01 -8.53
N GLU A 743 -67.31 -38.30 -9.83
CA GLU A 743 -67.90 -39.55 -10.30
C GLU A 743 -67.10 -40.77 -9.86
N TYR A 744 -65.76 -40.68 -9.86
CA TYR A 744 -64.89 -41.75 -9.38
C TYR A 744 -65.15 -42.06 -7.90
N ILE A 745 -65.28 -41.03 -7.06
CA ILE A 745 -65.59 -41.22 -5.63
C ILE A 745 -66.95 -41.92 -5.46
N ALA A 746 -67.96 -41.50 -6.22
CA ALA A 746 -69.28 -42.12 -6.17
C ALA A 746 -69.27 -43.61 -6.59
N ARG A 747 -68.42 -43.99 -7.55
CA ARG A 747 -68.36 -45.38 -8.08
C ARG A 747 -67.43 -46.30 -7.30
N HIS A 748 -66.32 -45.78 -6.77
CA HIS A 748 -65.25 -46.60 -6.20
C HIS A 748 -65.01 -46.36 -4.71
N ARG A 749 -65.58 -45.30 -4.13
CA ARG A 749 -65.47 -44.94 -2.71
C ARG A 749 -66.84 -44.51 -2.13
N PRO A 750 -67.89 -45.36 -2.25
CA PRO A 750 -69.23 -45.03 -1.76
C PRO A 750 -69.24 -44.74 -0.25
N ASP A 751 -68.32 -45.36 0.51
CA ASP A 751 -68.10 -45.13 1.95
C ASP A 751 -67.72 -43.68 2.29
N LYS A 752 -67.08 -42.95 1.36
CA LYS A 752 -66.69 -41.54 1.52
C LYS A 752 -67.58 -40.56 0.76
N PHE A 753 -68.53 -41.04 -0.03
CA PHE A 753 -69.30 -40.20 -0.94
C PHE A 753 -70.13 -39.14 -0.22
N LEU A 754 -70.90 -39.53 0.80
CA LEU A 754 -71.78 -38.61 1.53
C LEU A 754 -70.97 -37.56 2.32
N ASP A 755 -69.91 -37.98 3.02
CA ASP A 755 -69.02 -37.06 3.75
C ASP A 755 -68.28 -36.11 2.79
N THR A 756 -67.89 -36.59 1.61
CA THR A 756 -67.29 -35.74 0.57
C THR A 756 -68.30 -34.74 0.02
N LEU A 757 -69.52 -35.18 -0.28
CA LEU A 757 -70.58 -34.31 -0.77
C LEU A 757 -70.88 -33.21 0.26
N GLU A 758 -71.00 -33.54 1.55
CA GLU A 758 -71.18 -32.56 2.63
C GLU A 758 -70.03 -31.55 2.71
N PHE A 759 -68.80 -32.05 2.69
CA PHE A 759 -67.60 -31.22 2.80
C PHE A 759 -67.47 -30.23 1.63
N LEU A 760 -67.76 -30.70 0.41
CA LEU A 760 -67.77 -29.87 -0.79
C LEU A 760 -68.97 -28.93 -0.82
N TRP A 761 -70.14 -29.38 -0.35
CA TRP A 761 -71.38 -28.61 -0.32
C TRP A 761 -71.23 -27.31 0.46
N LYS A 762 -70.54 -27.33 1.61
CA LYS A 762 -70.23 -26.13 2.42
C LYS A 762 -69.67 -24.97 1.59
N ASN A 763 -68.95 -25.27 0.50
CA ASN A 763 -68.20 -24.28 -0.28
C ASN A 763 -68.71 -24.14 -1.72
N GLN A 764 -69.34 -25.17 -2.29
CA GLN A 764 -69.82 -25.20 -3.67
C GLN A 764 -71.36 -25.20 -3.78
N ARG A 765 -72.08 -24.95 -2.68
CA ARG A 765 -73.57 -24.90 -2.68
C ARG A 765 -74.14 -24.00 -3.77
N SER A 766 -73.53 -22.85 -4.05
CA SER A 766 -74.05 -21.88 -5.02
C SER A 766 -73.98 -22.42 -6.45
N SER A 767 -72.88 -23.11 -6.81
CA SER A 767 -72.72 -23.67 -8.16
C SER A 767 -73.59 -24.90 -8.39
N VAL A 768 -73.82 -25.71 -7.34
CA VAL A 768 -74.63 -26.93 -7.45
C VAL A 768 -76.13 -26.63 -7.32
N ARG A 769 -76.53 -25.74 -6.39
CA ARG A 769 -77.94 -25.43 -6.13
C ARG A 769 -78.64 -24.76 -7.32
N GLY A 770 -77.92 -23.98 -8.12
CA GLY A 770 -78.47 -23.32 -9.31
C GLY A 770 -78.54 -24.20 -10.56
N ASN A 771 -77.94 -25.40 -10.57
CA ASN A 771 -77.88 -26.26 -11.75
C ASN A 771 -78.69 -27.56 -11.52
N GLU A 772 -79.93 -27.55 -12.02
CA GLU A 772 -80.86 -28.69 -11.90
C GLU A 772 -80.35 -29.96 -12.59
N ASN A 773 -79.53 -29.83 -13.65
CA ASN A 773 -78.94 -30.99 -14.31
C ASN A 773 -77.89 -31.66 -13.40
N ILE A 774 -77.03 -30.88 -12.77
CA ILE A 774 -76.04 -31.41 -11.81
C ILE A 774 -76.75 -32.06 -10.62
N LYS A 775 -77.82 -31.47 -10.09
CA LYS A 775 -78.61 -32.10 -9.02
C LYS A 775 -79.14 -33.46 -9.46
N LYS A 776 -79.77 -33.54 -10.64
CA LYS A 776 -80.26 -34.82 -11.21
C LYS A 776 -79.15 -35.84 -11.43
N LEU A 777 -77.96 -35.40 -11.82
CA LEU A 777 -76.82 -36.30 -11.98
C LEU A 777 -76.32 -36.82 -10.63
N ILE A 778 -76.22 -35.98 -9.60
CA ILE A 778 -75.89 -36.43 -8.23
C ILE A 778 -76.98 -37.37 -7.71
N GLN A 779 -78.25 -37.07 -7.99
CA GLN A 779 -79.39 -37.90 -7.61
C GLN A 779 -79.27 -39.32 -8.19
N ARG A 780 -78.83 -39.42 -9.45
CA ARG A 780 -78.61 -40.72 -10.12
C ARG A 780 -77.40 -41.49 -9.61
N LEU A 781 -76.52 -40.87 -8.83
CA LEU A 781 -75.36 -41.54 -8.24
C LEU A 781 -75.69 -42.25 -6.92
N TRP A 782 -76.86 -42.01 -6.32
CA TRP A 782 -77.28 -42.81 -5.18
C TRP A 782 -77.45 -44.26 -5.60
N ASN A 783 -76.83 -45.13 -4.83
CA ASN A 783 -76.85 -46.56 -5.04
C ASN A 783 -77.04 -47.26 -3.68
N CYS A 784 -77.30 -48.56 -3.73
CA CYS A 784 -77.45 -49.42 -2.57
C CYS A 784 -76.28 -49.38 -1.57
N GLU A 785 -75.06 -49.12 -2.05
CA GLU A 785 -73.85 -49.08 -1.21
C GLU A 785 -73.81 -47.83 -0.31
N HIS A 786 -74.62 -46.81 -0.63
CA HIS A 786 -74.82 -45.64 0.22
C HIS A 786 -75.86 -45.86 1.32
N CYS A 787 -76.46 -47.06 1.45
CA CYS A 787 -77.50 -47.36 2.44
C CYS A 787 -76.97 -48.21 3.61
N GLU A 788 -77.57 -48.06 4.80
CA GLU A 788 -77.12 -48.78 6.03
C GLU A 788 -77.22 -50.31 5.93
N THR A 789 -78.19 -50.81 5.17
CA THR A 789 -78.50 -52.23 4.99
C THR A 789 -77.55 -52.95 4.01
N GLY A 790 -76.65 -52.21 3.34
CA GLY A 790 -75.63 -52.73 2.45
C GLY A 790 -76.15 -53.33 1.13
N PRO A 791 -75.23 -53.72 0.22
CA PRO A 791 -75.60 -54.14 -1.14
C PRO A 791 -76.33 -55.49 -1.23
N LEU A 792 -76.21 -56.37 -0.23
CA LEU A 792 -76.79 -57.72 -0.24
C LEU A 792 -78.33 -57.72 -0.27
N LEU A 793 -78.98 -56.79 0.44
CA LEU A 793 -80.45 -56.69 0.50
C LEU A 793 -81.04 -55.80 -0.61
N CYS A 794 -80.20 -55.16 -1.42
CA CYS A 794 -80.61 -54.10 -2.34
C CYS A 794 -80.31 -54.41 -3.83
N GLN A 795 -79.61 -55.52 -4.14
CA GLN A 795 -79.28 -55.89 -5.52
C GLN A 795 -80.53 -55.94 -6.43
N GLY A 796 -80.54 -55.07 -7.45
CA GLY A 796 -81.60 -54.99 -8.46
C GLY A 796 -82.79 -54.08 -8.11
N LEU A 797 -82.81 -53.44 -6.94
CA LEU A 797 -83.90 -52.56 -6.53
C LEU A 797 -83.59 -51.09 -6.85
N SER A 798 -84.38 -50.50 -7.76
CA SER A 798 -84.36 -49.04 -7.98
C SER A 798 -85.10 -48.31 -6.86
N PHE A 799 -84.56 -47.18 -6.42
CA PHE A 799 -85.25 -46.23 -5.54
C PHE A 799 -85.12 -44.82 -6.11
N ASP A 800 -86.23 -44.11 -6.19
CA ASP A 800 -86.27 -42.75 -6.74
C ASP A 800 -85.87 -41.70 -5.69
N GLN A 801 -85.94 -42.05 -4.40
CA GLN A 801 -85.67 -41.15 -3.28
C GLN A 801 -85.05 -41.91 -2.09
N PRO A 802 -83.81 -41.58 -1.68
CA PRO A 802 -83.24 -42.10 -0.44
C PRO A 802 -83.79 -41.34 0.78
N TRP A 803 -83.58 -41.91 1.97
CA TRP A 803 -84.10 -41.40 3.24
C TRP A 803 -83.00 -41.19 4.27
N LEU A 804 -83.11 -40.14 5.08
CA LEU A 804 -82.21 -39.94 6.21
C LEU A 804 -82.50 -40.99 7.30
N PRO A 805 -81.47 -41.56 7.95
CA PRO A 805 -81.61 -42.61 8.96
C PRO A 805 -82.11 -42.08 10.32
N VAL A 806 -83.14 -41.24 10.32
CA VAL A 806 -83.74 -40.62 11.53
C VAL A 806 -84.28 -41.72 12.47
N PRO A 807 -83.91 -41.73 13.77
CA PRO A 807 -84.34 -42.77 14.71
C PRO A 807 -85.85 -42.99 14.72
N HIS A 808 -86.63 -41.91 14.66
CA HIS A 808 -88.10 -41.99 14.60
C HIS A 808 -88.59 -42.72 13.34
N LEU A 809 -88.05 -42.41 12.16
CA LEU A 809 -88.41 -43.12 10.91
C LEU A 809 -87.98 -44.58 10.93
N LYS A 810 -86.81 -44.87 11.52
CA LYS A 810 -86.35 -46.26 11.70
C LYS A 810 -87.27 -47.05 12.63
N GLN A 811 -87.75 -46.43 13.72
CA GLN A 811 -88.72 -47.04 14.63
C GLN A 811 -90.05 -47.32 13.92
N ILE A 812 -90.54 -46.35 13.13
CA ILE A 812 -91.76 -46.54 12.34
C ILE A 812 -91.55 -47.67 11.32
N PHE A 813 -90.43 -47.67 10.59
CA PHE A 813 -90.11 -48.73 9.64
C PHE A 813 -90.05 -50.10 10.32
N ALA A 814 -89.29 -50.23 11.40
CA ALA A 814 -89.14 -51.47 12.18
C ALA A 814 -90.45 -51.94 12.84
N LYS A 815 -91.42 -51.04 13.08
CA LYS A 815 -92.76 -51.41 13.55
C LYS A 815 -93.51 -52.23 12.49
N TYR A 816 -93.28 -51.95 11.21
CA TYR A 816 -94.04 -52.51 10.10
C TYR A 816 -93.25 -53.48 9.21
N THR A 817 -91.98 -53.76 9.52
CA THR A 817 -91.13 -54.65 8.71
C THR A 817 -90.25 -55.53 9.59
N HIS A 818 -89.83 -56.69 9.05
CA HIS A 818 -88.80 -57.53 9.65
C HIS A 818 -87.41 -57.19 9.08
N GLY A 819 -86.34 -57.65 9.74
CA GLY A 819 -84.94 -57.30 9.43
C GLY A 819 -84.44 -57.68 8.02
N ASN A 820 -85.27 -58.34 7.19
CA ASN A 820 -84.95 -58.75 5.84
C ASN A 820 -85.49 -57.78 4.75
N VAL A 821 -86.28 -56.76 5.11
CA VAL A 821 -86.82 -55.79 4.15
C VAL A 821 -85.87 -54.61 3.99
N PHE A 822 -85.44 -54.37 2.75
CA PHE A 822 -84.61 -53.22 2.41
C PHE A 822 -85.41 -51.92 2.43
N PHE A 823 -84.89 -50.91 3.11
CA PHE A 823 -85.30 -49.51 2.98
C PHE A 823 -84.07 -48.64 2.71
N PRO A 824 -84.15 -47.64 1.80
CA PRO A 824 -83.01 -46.84 1.37
C PRO A 824 -82.62 -45.75 2.40
N PHE A 825 -82.40 -46.15 3.66
CA PHE A 825 -81.81 -45.28 4.68
C PHE A 825 -80.33 -45.06 4.38
N LEU A 826 -79.92 -43.80 4.17
CA LEU A 826 -78.54 -43.42 3.91
C LEU A 826 -77.63 -43.81 5.07
N ARG A 827 -76.47 -44.38 4.76
CA ARG A 827 -75.43 -44.73 5.72
C ARG A 827 -74.68 -43.48 6.16
N ILE A 828 -74.92 -43.05 7.40
CA ILE A 828 -74.26 -41.90 8.01
C ILE A 828 -73.68 -42.34 9.35
N ASP A 829 -72.35 -42.43 9.45
CA ASP A 829 -71.67 -42.83 10.69
C ASP A 829 -71.84 -41.73 11.77
N GLY A 830 -72.20 -42.13 13.00
CA GLY A 830 -72.38 -41.21 14.13
C GLY A 830 -73.65 -40.34 14.05
N PHE A 831 -74.74 -40.89 13.50
CA PHE A 831 -76.00 -40.16 13.31
C PHE A 831 -76.65 -39.73 14.65
N ASP A 832 -76.90 -38.43 14.79
CA ASP A 832 -77.72 -37.83 15.86
C ASP A 832 -78.73 -36.85 15.24
N THR A 833 -79.91 -36.75 15.85
CA THR A 833 -81.06 -35.96 15.40
C THR A 833 -80.72 -34.46 15.31
N GLU A 834 -79.90 -33.94 16.23
CA GLU A 834 -79.41 -32.55 16.20
C GLU A 834 -78.45 -32.27 15.03
N VAL A 835 -77.73 -33.29 14.54
CA VAL A 835 -76.77 -33.16 13.43
C VAL A 835 -77.49 -33.01 12.08
N VAL A 836 -78.76 -33.43 11.97
CA VAL A 836 -79.57 -33.31 10.73
C VAL A 836 -79.98 -31.88 10.45
N GLU A 837 -80.44 -31.14 11.46
CA GLU A 837 -80.91 -29.75 11.28
C GLU A 837 -79.77 -28.80 10.88
N GLY A 838 -78.52 -29.16 11.20
CA GLY A 838 -77.31 -28.46 10.77
C GLY A 838 -76.63 -29.07 9.55
N LYS A 839 -75.94 -30.22 9.73
CA LYS A 839 -74.95 -30.79 8.81
C LYS A 839 -75.59 -31.36 7.53
N TRP A 840 -76.69 -32.09 7.66
CA TRP A 840 -77.30 -32.87 6.57
C TRP A 840 -78.58 -32.29 5.99
N ALA A 841 -79.06 -31.14 6.48
CA ALA A 841 -80.31 -30.49 6.06
C ALA A 841 -80.41 -30.25 4.54
N PHE A 842 -79.27 -30.05 3.87
CA PHE A 842 -79.21 -29.82 2.43
C PHE A 842 -79.64 -31.04 1.60
N LEU A 843 -79.47 -32.26 2.11
CA LEU A 843 -79.89 -33.47 1.41
C LEU A 843 -81.42 -33.45 1.19
N HIS A 844 -82.17 -33.09 2.22
CA HIS A 844 -83.62 -32.94 2.10
C HIS A 844 -84.00 -31.76 1.20
N ARG A 845 -83.44 -30.58 1.48
CA ARG A 845 -83.83 -29.33 0.80
C ARG A 845 -83.46 -29.27 -0.67
N ASP A 846 -82.28 -29.77 -1.02
CA ASP A 846 -81.66 -29.53 -2.33
C ASP A 846 -81.52 -30.81 -3.18
N PHE A 847 -81.70 -31.99 -2.59
CA PHE A 847 -81.52 -33.29 -3.24
C PHE A 847 -82.74 -34.22 -3.16
N ASN A 848 -83.85 -33.77 -2.57
CA ASN A 848 -85.07 -34.57 -2.42
C ASN A 848 -84.86 -35.85 -1.60
N VAL A 849 -84.01 -35.81 -0.56
CA VAL A 849 -83.86 -36.92 0.40
C VAL A 849 -84.96 -36.84 1.45
N GLY A 850 -85.67 -37.94 1.69
CA GLY A 850 -86.77 -37.97 2.67
C GLY A 850 -86.27 -37.82 4.11
N LYS A 851 -87.00 -37.08 4.95
CA LYS A 851 -86.63 -36.88 6.37
C LYS A 851 -87.80 -36.93 7.36
N ASN A 852 -89.04 -36.80 6.89
CA ASN A 852 -90.24 -36.73 7.72
C ASN A 852 -91.12 -37.96 7.46
N ASP A 853 -91.99 -38.33 8.38
CA ASP A 853 -92.96 -39.40 8.18
C ASP A 853 -94.15 -38.90 7.32
N ASP A 854 -93.88 -38.34 6.15
CA ASP A 854 -94.90 -37.84 5.24
C ASP A 854 -95.54 -38.96 4.41
N ILE A 855 -96.50 -38.61 3.53
CA ILE A 855 -97.22 -39.59 2.72
C ILE A 855 -96.25 -40.41 1.84
N THR A 856 -95.19 -39.78 1.32
CA THR A 856 -94.21 -40.47 0.47
C THR A 856 -93.37 -41.47 1.26
N PHE A 857 -93.09 -41.22 2.54
CA PHE A 857 -92.48 -42.22 3.44
C PHE A 857 -93.32 -43.49 3.52
N TYR A 858 -94.60 -43.36 3.87
CA TYR A 858 -95.49 -44.50 4.07
C TYR A 858 -95.80 -45.24 2.76
N LEU A 859 -95.92 -44.52 1.63
CA LEU A 859 -96.03 -45.13 0.31
C LEU A 859 -94.78 -45.93 -0.06
N GLU A 860 -93.59 -45.41 0.26
CA GLU A 860 -92.34 -46.13 0.03
C GLU A 860 -92.24 -47.37 0.93
N VAL A 861 -92.66 -47.29 2.20
CA VAL A 861 -92.73 -48.46 3.10
C VAL A 861 -93.65 -49.54 2.51
N LEU A 862 -94.85 -49.17 2.04
CA LEU A 862 -95.78 -50.09 1.37
C LEU A 862 -95.19 -50.69 0.09
N SER A 863 -94.52 -49.88 -0.73
CA SER A 863 -93.83 -50.31 -1.95
C SER A 863 -92.79 -51.38 -1.63
N ARG A 864 -91.99 -51.19 -0.56
CA ARG A 864 -90.96 -52.18 -0.13
C ARG A 864 -91.56 -53.45 0.46
N LEU A 865 -92.63 -53.35 1.23
CA LEU A 865 -93.39 -54.50 1.72
C LEU A 865 -93.99 -55.32 0.58
N SER A 866 -94.52 -54.66 -0.46
CA SER A 866 -95.07 -55.37 -1.63
C SER A 866 -94.00 -56.11 -2.43
N ARG A 867 -92.80 -55.54 -2.54
CA ARG A 867 -91.68 -56.10 -3.32
C ARG A 867 -90.92 -57.22 -2.59
N SER A 868 -90.95 -57.24 -1.26
CA SER A 868 -90.28 -58.27 -0.43
C SER A 868 -91.12 -59.54 -0.27
N GLY A 869 -92.42 -59.51 -0.60
CA GLY A 869 -93.32 -60.64 -0.45
C GLY A 869 -93.78 -60.88 1.00
N GLU A 870 -93.28 -60.11 1.98
CA GLU A 870 -93.67 -60.20 3.41
C GLU A 870 -95.04 -59.57 3.71
N GLY A 871 -95.68 -58.91 2.73
CA GLY A 871 -96.97 -58.25 2.92
C GLY A 871 -98.14 -59.15 3.36
N ILE A 872 -98.00 -60.48 3.29
CA ILE A 872 -99.04 -61.44 3.67
C ILE A 872 -99.08 -61.67 5.20
N GLU A 873 -97.96 -61.51 5.92
CA GLU A 873 -97.89 -61.79 7.36
C GLU A 873 -98.24 -60.58 8.26
N MET A 874 -98.35 -59.37 7.69
CA MET A 874 -98.57 -58.11 8.42
C MET A 874 -99.83 -57.33 7.99
N VAL A 875 -100.96 -58.02 7.74
CA VAL A 875 -102.23 -57.38 7.32
C VAL A 875 -102.67 -56.25 8.25
N GLY A 876 -102.50 -56.41 9.56
CA GLY A 876 -102.82 -55.37 10.55
C GLY A 876 -101.93 -54.12 10.44
N GLY A 877 -100.62 -54.31 10.24
CA GLY A 877 -99.68 -53.21 10.04
C GLY A 877 -99.92 -52.45 8.72
N ILE A 878 -100.28 -53.16 7.65
CA ILE A 878 -100.63 -52.54 6.36
C ILE A 878 -101.87 -51.66 6.49
N TYR A 879 -102.89 -52.13 7.22
CA TYR A 879 -104.11 -51.34 7.47
C TYR A 879 -103.81 -50.06 8.27
N GLU A 880 -102.94 -50.13 9.30
CA GLU A 880 -102.48 -48.95 10.04
C GLU A 880 -101.71 -47.96 9.15
N ILE A 881 -100.90 -48.45 8.20
CA ILE A 881 -100.22 -47.59 7.22
C ILE A 881 -101.24 -46.88 6.32
N TYR A 882 -102.25 -47.59 5.78
CA TYR A 882 -103.31 -46.96 4.97
C TYR A 882 -104.11 -45.92 5.76
N GLN A 883 -104.46 -46.19 7.02
CA GLN A 883 -105.10 -45.22 7.91
C GLN A 883 -104.22 -43.99 8.15
N THR A 884 -102.92 -44.20 8.34
CA THR A 884 -101.95 -43.11 8.54
C THR A 884 -101.80 -42.25 7.28
N ILE A 885 -101.79 -42.87 6.09
CA ILE A 885 -101.82 -42.17 4.80
C ILE A 885 -103.11 -41.35 4.67
N GLU A 886 -104.28 -41.92 4.95
CA GLU A 886 -105.57 -41.23 4.90
C GLU A 886 -105.62 -40.02 5.86
N ALA A 887 -105.16 -40.20 7.09
CA ALA A 887 -105.05 -39.12 8.06
C ALA A 887 -104.13 -38.00 7.55
N LYS A 888 -102.96 -38.35 6.99
CA LYS A 888 -102.01 -37.37 6.46
C LYS A 888 -102.50 -36.67 5.19
N ILE A 889 -103.25 -37.34 4.31
CA ILE A 889 -103.91 -36.70 3.14
C ILE A 889 -104.91 -35.63 3.62
N THR A 890 -105.65 -35.92 4.69
CA THR A 890 -106.67 -35.01 5.23
C THR A 890 -106.06 -33.72 5.77
N ILE A 891 -104.84 -33.80 6.30
CA ILE A 891 -104.11 -32.69 6.92
C ILE A 891 -103.12 -32.04 5.92
N ALA A 892 -102.96 -32.61 4.72
CA ALA A 892 -101.99 -32.14 3.74
C ALA A 892 -102.34 -30.74 3.18
N PRO A 893 -101.37 -29.82 3.07
CA PRO A 893 -101.61 -28.45 2.60
C PRO A 893 -102.04 -28.38 1.12
N ASN A 894 -101.75 -29.41 0.30
CA ASN A 894 -102.26 -29.54 -1.06
C ASN A 894 -102.86 -30.95 -1.26
N ARG A 895 -104.17 -31.06 -1.04
CA ARG A 895 -104.91 -32.31 -1.08
C ARG A 895 -104.97 -32.94 -2.48
N GLU A 896 -104.97 -32.14 -3.54
CA GLU A 896 -105.00 -32.64 -4.92
C GLU A 896 -103.70 -33.36 -5.31
N THR A 897 -102.54 -32.80 -4.96
CA THR A 897 -101.25 -33.43 -5.23
C THR A 897 -101.07 -34.71 -4.39
N ALA A 898 -101.43 -34.67 -3.11
CA ALA A 898 -101.38 -35.83 -2.22
C ALA A 898 -102.28 -36.99 -2.71
N LEU A 899 -103.47 -36.68 -3.22
CA LEU A 899 -104.36 -37.67 -3.85
C LEU A 899 -103.82 -38.20 -5.18
N LYS A 900 -103.02 -37.40 -5.89
CA LYS A 900 -102.39 -37.79 -7.16
C LYS A 900 -101.20 -38.72 -6.95
N ASP A 901 -100.39 -38.51 -5.91
CA ASP A 901 -99.23 -39.36 -5.59
C ASP A 901 -99.62 -40.72 -5.00
N VAL A 902 -100.79 -40.79 -4.35
CA VAL A 902 -101.36 -42.03 -3.78
C VAL A 902 -102.07 -42.88 -4.84
N ARG A 903 -102.57 -42.26 -5.92
CA ARG A 903 -103.18 -42.94 -7.06
C ARG A 903 -102.12 -43.51 -7.99
#